data_AF-A0A1I3TGI3-F1
#
_entry.id   AF-A0A1I3TGI3-F1
#
_cell.length_a   1.000
_cell.length_b   1.000
_cell.length_c   1.000
_cell.angle_alpha   90.00
_cell.angle_beta   90.00
_cell.angle_gamma   90.00
#
_symmetry.space_group_name_H-M   'P 1'
#
loop_
_entity.id
_entity.type
_entity.pdbx_description
1 polymer ?
#
loop_
_entity_poly.entity_id
_entity_poly.type
_entity_poly.pdbx_seq_one_letter_code
_entity_poly.pdbx_strand_id
1 'polypeptide(L)'
;MSSSTRRRAVRAAWAVLTATTLVAAGGIQAAQALSGSTSQAAVPAAVAVDSEYAQRFLEQYEKIKDPANGYFSPQGIPYHAVETLMVEAPDYGHMTTSEAYSYWIWLEALYGQATGDWDPLNEAWTNMETYMIPQQADQPTNSFYKADAPASYASEYNHPSNYPSQIGSSGSVGKDPIAAELRATYGNNDIYQMHWLGDVDNIYGFGAAPGPGCQLGPDHEGMSLVNTFQRGPQESVWETVPHPTCDDFTYGGPNGYLDLFTGDASYAKQWKYTSASDADARAVEAVYWANKWATEQGKAADVASVVTKAAKLGDYLRYTLFDKYFKTIGCTSPSCPAGTGKDSAHYLLSWYMAWGGATDTSSGWAWRIGSSHAHFGYQNPFAAWALSNDPKLTPKSATAKADWTKAAERQVELYQWLQSSNGPIAGGATNSWDGAYAQPPAGTPTFYGMAYTEAPVYNDPPSNQWFGMQAWGVQRLAELYYETGNAKAKTVLDKWAAWVVDHVETDGADWSVPSELTWSGKPDTWNPSNPGSNSGLTVTLKSSGQDVGVAGDTARALLFYAAKSGNTEARDTAKDLLDAIWDNNQDSLGVTSVETRKDYQRFDDEYTPGGNGVYIPSGWSGTMPNGDEIEPGVSFLDIRSFYKDDPQWAKVQAALNGGPDPQFEYHRFWAQTAIAGALSDYSRLFEDAGPGPTATPTATPTVTPTVTPTPSVTPSVTPTPSVTPTPSVTPTQNPTGACTVRYTANSWNNGFTASVRVTNNGTSALSSWNLRFTFANGQQVQQGWSATWSQSGTAVTATNAAWNGSLAPGASVDIGFNGSHSGTNNAPTSFTLNGAACTAG
;
A
#
# COMPACT_ATOMS: atom_id res chain seq x y z
N MET A 1 5.50 58.59 9.13
CA MET A 1 6.01 58.65 10.52
C MET A 1 4.84 58.55 11.47
N SER A 2 4.73 57.48 12.28
CA SER A 2 3.84 57.42 13.45
C SER A 2 4.24 56.21 14.31
N SER A 3 4.30 56.36 15.63
CA SER A 3 4.86 55.35 16.53
C SER A 3 3.95 54.99 17.72
N SER A 4 3.60 53.71 17.78
CA SER A 4 3.75 52.79 18.92
C SER A 4 3.18 53.12 20.31
N THR A 5 2.38 52.18 20.85
CA THR A 5 1.87 52.26 22.24
C THR A 5 1.93 50.90 22.99
N ARG A 6 2.80 50.84 24.01
CA ARG A 6 2.73 50.08 25.30
C ARG A 6 2.88 48.53 25.35
N ARG A 7 3.23 48.07 26.57
CA ARG A 7 3.60 46.70 27.02
C ARG A 7 2.94 46.37 28.38
N ARG A 8 2.63 45.06 28.62
CA ARG A 8 2.68 44.25 29.89
C ARG A 8 1.81 44.71 31.13
N ALA A 9 1.02 43.91 31.88
CA ALA A 9 1.15 42.59 32.59
C ALA A 9 1.58 42.74 34.11
N VAL A 10 1.20 41.94 35.14
CA VAL A 10 0.55 40.59 35.23
C VAL A 10 0.08 40.18 36.68
N ARG A 11 -0.86 39.19 36.82
CA ARG A 11 -1.14 38.20 37.94
C ARG A 11 -1.90 38.51 39.28
N ALA A 12 -2.57 37.41 39.76
CA ALA A 12 -2.85 36.95 41.15
C ALA A 12 -4.06 37.54 41.96
N ALA A 13 -4.77 36.86 42.90
CA ALA A 13 -4.93 35.42 43.28
C ALA A 13 -5.96 35.21 44.47
N TRP A 14 -6.85 34.19 44.41
CA TRP A 14 -7.53 33.44 45.54
C TRP A 14 -8.53 34.20 46.49
N ALA A 15 -9.49 33.63 47.26
CA ALA A 15 -10.29 32.36 47.25
C ALA A 15 -11.41 32.36 48.37
N VAL A 16 -12.32 31.35 48.38
CA VAL A 16 -13.24 30.89 49.51
C VAL A 16 -14.46 31.82 49.86
N LEU A 17 -15.69 31.43 50.27
CA LEU A 17 -16.65 30.28 50.21
C LEU A 17 -17.47 30.20 51.53
N THR A 18 -18.81 30.29 51.49
CA THR A 18 -19.76 29.90 52.58
C THR A 18 -21.19 29.62 52.06
N ALA A 19 -21.91 28.71 52.74
CA ALA A 19 -23.34 28.36 52.52
C ALA A 19 -24.28 29.17 53.48
N THR A 20 -25.62 29.04 53.59
CA THR A 20 -26.49 27.83 53.64
C THR A 20 -28.01 28.18 53.67
N THR A 21 -28.91 27.25 53.26
CA THR A 21 -30.37 27.06 53.62
C THR A 21 -31.44 28.16 53.34
N LEU A 22 -32.61 27.95 52.67
CA LEU A 22 -33.82 27.06 52.89
C LEU A 22 -34.71 27.51 54.08
N VAL A 23 -36.08 27.58 54.09
CA VAL A 23 -37.22 26.91 53.38
C VAL A 23 -38.50 27.82 53.37
N ALA A 24 -39.45 27.65 52.40
CA ALA A 24 -40.94 27.60 52.54
C ALA A 24 -41.68 28.13 51.27
N ALA A 25 -42.29 27.28 50.43
CA ALA A 25 -43.69 26.79 50.46
C ALA A 25 -44.74 27.82 49.97
N GLY A 26 -45.68 27.51 49.07
CA GLY A 26 -45.94 26.29 48.29
C GLY A 26 -47.12 26.48 47.31
N GLY A 27 -47.35 25.55 46.37
CA GLY A 27 -48.46 25.64 45.41
C GLY A 27 -48.65 24.35 44.62
N ILE A 28 -49.85 23.77 44.66
CA ILE A 28 -50.22 22.50 44.02
C ILE A 28 -50.97 22.80 42.72
N GLN A 29 -50.58 22.19 41.59
CA GLN A 29 -51.54 21.82 40.54
C GLN A 29 -51.05 20.72 39.60
N ALA A 30 -51.97 19.78 39.36
CA ALA A 30 -52.09 18.78 38.29
C ALA A 30 -50.85 18.33 37.49
N ALA A 31 -50.52 17.04 37.61
CA ALA A 31 -49.73 16.33 36.60
C ALA A 31 -50.58 16.07 35.33
N GLN A 32 -50.06 16.44 34.17
CA GLN A 32 -50.43 15.86 32.88
C GLN A 32 -49.19 15.29 32.22
N ALA A 33 -49.23 14.02 31.82
CA ALA A 33 -48.17 13.40 31.07
C ALA A 33 -48.27 13.85 29.61
N LEU A 34 -47.34 14.71 29.18
CA LEU A 34 -47.10 15.01 27.77
C LEU A 34 -45.87 14.23 27.32
N SER A 35 -46.10 13.23 26.49
CA SER A 35 -45.06 12.52 25.75
C SER A 35 -44.42 13.48 24.73
N GLY A 36 -43.36 14.17 25.14
CA GLY A 36 -42.56 14.98 24.22
C GLY A 36 -41.78 14.07 23.28
N SER A 37 -42.18 14.03 22.01
CA SER A 37 -41.36 13.46 20.95
C SER A 37 -40.10 14.31 20.77
N THR A 38 -38.98 13.83 21.32
CA THR A 38 -37.66 14.31 20.92
C THR A 38 -37.53 14.14 19.41
N SER A 39 -37.31 15.23 18.69
CA SER A 39 -36.91 15.18 17.28
C SER A 39 -35.53 14.54 17.20
N GLN A 40 -35.50 13.22 17.04
CA GLN A 40 -34.31 12.50 16.66
C GLN A 40 -33.89 13.06 15.30
N ALA A 41 -32.70 13.64 15.22
CA ALA A 41 -32.13 14.03 13.94
C ALA A 41 -32.09 12.76 13.07
N ALA A 42 -32.64 12.85 11.85
CA ALA A 42 -32.63 11.71 10.95
C ALA A 42 -31.18 11.32 10.69
N VAL A 43 -30.83 10.09 11.11
CA VAL A 43 -29.59 9.46 10.67
C VAL A 43 -29.71 9.33 9.15
N PRO A 44 -28.72 9.74 8.34
CA PRO A 44 -28.72 9.43 6.93
C PRO A 44 -28.86 7.91 6.77
N ALA A 45 -29.89 7.46 6.05
CA ALA A 45 -29.91 6.08 5.61
C ALA A 45 -28.70 5.86 4.68
N ALA A 46 -28.12 4.66 4.70
CA ALA A 46 -27.11 4.30 3.73
C ALA A 46 -27.63 4.58 2.32
N VAL A 47 -26.84 5.31 1.52
CA VAL A 47 -27.22 5.70 0.17
C VAL A 47 -27.36 4.43 -0.67
N ALA A 48 -28.52 4.26 -1.31
CA ALA A 48 -28.71 3.14 -2.22
C ALA A 48 -27.83 3.34 -3.47
N VAL A 49 -27.18 2.25 -3.91
CA VAL A 49 -26.15 2.24 -4.97
C VAL A 49 -26.78 2.26 -6.38
N ASP A 50 -27.67 3.23 -6.61
CA ASP A 50 -28.50 3.33 -7.81
C ASP A 50 -27.99 4.37 -8.83
N SER A 51 -26.89 5.09 -8.53
CA SER A 51 -26.29 6.06 -9.46
C SER A 51 -25.37 5.37 -10.47
N GLU A 52 -25.20 5.97 -11.66
CA GLU A 52 -24.50 5.33 -12.77
C GLU A 52 -23.02 5.08 -12.41
N TYR A 53 -22.33 6.10 -11.91
CA TYR A 53 -20.91 5.97 -11.57
C TYR A 53 -20.67 5.11 -10.32
N ALA A 54 -21.66 4.98 -9.43
CA ALA A 54 -21.58 4.03 -8.33
C ALA A 54 -21.64 2.58 -8.81
N GLN A 55 -22.46 2.29 -9.83
CA GLN A 55 -22.50 0.97 -10.47
C GLN A 55 -21.22 0.69 -11.28
N ARG A 56 -20.71 1.67 -12.03
CA ARG A 56 -19.40 1.57 -12.71
C ARG A 56 -18.25 1.31 -11.72
N PHE A 57 -18.26 1.99 -10.56
CA PHE A 57 -17.30 1.72 -9.48
C PHE A 57 -17.40 0.28 -8.97
N LEU A 58 -18.61 -0.22 -8.70
CA LEU A 58 -18.78 -1.59 -8.21
C LEU A 58 -18.40 -2.64 -9.27
N GLU A 59 -18.72 -2.44 -10.55
CA GLU A 59 -18.27 -3.34 -11.62
C GLU A 59 -16.74 -3.38 -11.71
N GLN A 60 -16.08 -2.23 -11.66
CA GLN A 60 -14.62 -2.16 -11.67
C GLN A 60 -14.00 -2.80 -10.41
N TYR A 61 -14.61 -2.59 -9.23
CA TYR A 61 -14.21 -3.25 -7.99
C TYR A 61 -14.38 -4.78 -8.10
N GLU A 62 -15.50 -5.28 -8.60
CA GLU A 62 -15.73 -6.71 -8.82
C GLU A 62 -14.67 -7.31 -9.75
N LYS A 63 -14.31 -6.63 -10.85
CA LYS A 63 -13.21 -7.06 -11.73
C LYS A 63 -11.85 -7.12 -11.03
N ILE A 64 -11.52 -6.16 -10.17
CA ILE A 64 -10.27 -6.15 -9.39
C ILE A 64 -10.27 -7.28 -8.34
N LYS A 65 -11.42 -7.58 -7.74
CA LYS A 65 -11.54 -8.54 -6.64
C LYS A 65 -11.82 -9.98 -7.08
N ASP A 66 -12.21 -10.23 -8.33
CA ASP A 66 -12.40 -11.60 -8.84
C ASP A 66 -11.05 -12.35 -8.89
N PRO A 67 -10.90 -13.47 -8.15
CA PRO A 67 -9.68 -14.28 -8.20
C PRO A 67 -9.36 -14.84 -9.60
N ALA A 68 -10.35 -14.93 -10.51
CA ALA A 68 -10.13 -15.32 -11.90
C ALA A 68 -9.34 -14.28 -12.71
N ASN A 69 -9.35 -13.01 -12.29
CA ASN A 69 -8.68 -11.91 -12.96
C ASN A 69 -7.23 -11.68 -12.48
N GLY A 70 -6.77 -12.44 -11.47
CA GLY A 70 -5.34 -12.55 -11.16
C GLY A 70 -4.66 -11.36 -10.47
N TYR A 71 -5.39 -10.31 -10.06
CA TYR A 71 -4.80 -9.15 -9.37
C TYR A 71 -4.12 -9.44 -8.03
N PHE A 72 -4.46 -10.55 -7.39
CA PHE A 72 -3.96 -10.95 -6.08
C PHE A 72 -3.36 -12.35 -6.12
N SER A 73 -2.27 -12.55 -5.39
CA SER A 73 -1.68 -13.87 -5.16
C SER A 73 -2.57 -14.76 -4.29
N PRO A 74 -2.29 -16.08 -4.19
CA PRO A 74 -2.99 -16.99 -3.27
C PRO A 74 -2.96 -16.57 -1.79
N GLN A 75 -1.99 -15.74 -1.40
CA GLN A 75 -1.85 -15.15 -0.06
C GLN A 75 -2.67 -13.85 0.12
N GLY A 76 -3.40 -13.41 -0.91
CA GLY A 76 -4.16 -12.16 -0.92
C GLY A 76 -3.27 -10.92 -1.02
N ILE A 77 -2.07 -11.04 -1.58
CA ILE A 77 -1.13 -9.93 -1.81
C ILE A 77 -1.43 -9.35 -3.21
N PRO A 78 -1.70 -8.04 -3.37
CA PRO A 78 -1.89 -7.46 -4.69
C PRO A 78 -0.57 -7.49 -5.46
N TYR A 79 -0.60 -7.92 -6.72
CA TYR A 79 0.54 -7.73 -7.62
C TYR A 79 0.62 -6.27 -8.10
N HIS A 80 1.72 -5.86 -8.72
CA HIS A 80 1.83 -4.57 -9.38
C HIS A 80 0.98 -4.53 -10.66
N ALA A 81 0.95 -5.62 -11.42
CA ALA A 81 0.05 -5.83 -12.55
C ALA A 81 -0.35 -7.32 -12.69
N VAL A 82 -1.43 -7.60 -13.41
CA VAL A 82 -1.84 -8.97 -13.78
C VAL A 82 -0.86 -9.59 -14.79
N GLU A 83 -0.25 -8.77 -15.65
CA GLU A 83 0.74 -9.24 -16.62
C GLU A 83 2.14 -9.30 -15.98
N THR A 84 2.78 -10.47 -16.06
CA THR A 84 4.13 -10.74 -15.54
C THR A 84 5.22 -9.93 -16.25
N LEU A 85 5.15 -9.78 -17.58
CA LEU A 85 6.14 -9.03 -18.36
C LEU A 85 5.93 -7.53 -18.26
N MET A 86 6.46 -6.93 -17.19
CA MET A 86 6.44 -5.49 -16.93
C MET A 86 7.74 -5.01 -16.27
N VAL A 87 8.30 -3.90 -16.78
CA VAL A 87 9.48 -3.23 -16.20
C VAL A 87 9.25 -1.72 -16.25
N GLU A 88 9.24 -1.03 -15.10
CA GLU A 88 9.06 0.44 -15.05
C GLU A 88 9.51 1.11 -13.74
N ALA A 89 9.31 0.43 -12.60
CA ALA A 89 9.84 0.82 -11.29
C ALA A 89 10.08 -0.43 -10.44
N PRO A 90 9.10 -1.33 -10.23
CA PRO A 90 9.40 -2.75 -10.18
C PRO A 90 9.88 -3.23 -11.55
N ASP A 91 10.62 -4.33 -11.56
CA ASP A 91 11.23 -4.92 -12.76
C ASP A 91 10.65 -6.30 -13.14
N TYR A 92 9.50 -6.64 -12.55
CA TYR A 92 8.63 -7.76 -12.90
C TYR A 92 7.20 -7.50 -12.38
N GLY A 93 6.16 -7.89 -13.14
CA GLY A 93 4.77 -7.49 -12.88
C GLY A 93 4.11 -8.14 -11.66
N HIS A 94 4.52 -9.37 -11.32
CA HIS A 94 4.12 -10.06 -10.08
C HIS A 94 5.03 -9.73 -8.88
N MET A 95 5.87 -8.70 -8.99
CA MET A 95 6.29 -7.99 -7.78
C MET A 95 5.10 -7.20 -7.21
N THR A 96 5.24 -6.69 -6.00
CA THR A 96 4.31 -5.74 -5.40
C THR A 96 5.08 -4.60 -4.77
N THR A 97 4.37 -3.50 -4.53
CA THR A 97 4.93 -2.29 -3.95
C THR A 97 4.10 -1.81 -2.77
N SER A 98 4.74 -1.05 -1.87
CA SER A 98 4.01 -0.30 -0.84
C SER A 98 2.96 0.63 -1.47
N GLU A 99 3.20 1.09 -2.70
CA GLU A 99 2.22 1.82 -3.49
C GLU A 99 0.98 0.97 -3.80
N ALA A 100 1.13 -0.23 -4.37
CA ALA A 100 0.00 -1.13 -4.65
C ALA A 100 -0.84 -1.40 -3.39
N TYR A 101 -0.19 -1.62 -2.25
CA TYR A 101 -0.88 -1.72 -0.95
C TYR A 101 -1.59 -0.43 -0.53
N SER A 102 -0.98 0.74 -0.72
CA SER A 102 -1.60 2.03 -0.40
C SER A 102 -2.81 2.34 -1.29
N TYR A 103 -2.78 1.92 -2.56
CA TYR A 103 -3.97 1.93 -3.43
C TYR A 103 -4.98 0.88 -2.99
N TRP A 104 -4.59 -0.33 -2.57
CA TRP A 104 -5.54 -1.33 -2.08
C TRP A 104 -6.31 -0.81 -0.85
N ILE A 105 -5.62 -0.21 0.11
CA ILE A 105 -6.25 0.45 1.27
C ILE A 105 -7.20 1.57 0.84
N TRP A 106 -6.88 2.29 -0.26
CA TRP A 106 -7.78 3.28 -0.85
C TRP A 106 -9.03 2.66 -1.48
N LEU A 107 -8.87 1.58 -2.25
CA LEU A 107 -9.96 0.83 -2.88
C LEU A 107 -10.98 0.35 -1.84
N GLU A 108 -10.50 -0.23 -0.74
CA GLU A 108 -11.37 -0.72 0.34
C GLU A 108 -12.00 0.42 1.16
N ALA A 109 -11.34 1.58 1.25
CA ALA A 109 -11.94 2.78 1.86
C ALA A 109 -13.12 3.31 1.02
N LEU A 110 -13.01 3.29 -0.32
CA LEU A 110 -14.09 3.63 -1.23
C LEU A 110 -15.21 2.58 -1.22
N TYR A 111 -14.87 1.29 -1.18
CA TYR A 111 -15.85 0.21 -1.09
C TYR A 111 -16.68 0.31 0.20
N GLY A 112 -16.03 0.57 1.34
CA GLY A 112 -16.72 0.83 2.60
C GLY A 112 -17.54 2.11 2.59
N GLN A 113 -17.15 3.14 1.84
CA GLN A 113 -17.98 4.33 1.64
C GLN A 113 -19.26 4.02 0.86
N ALA A 114 -19.15 3.25 -0.23
CA ALA A 114 -20.26 2.93 -1.13
C ALA A 114 -21.24 1.89 -0.54
N THR A 115 -20.74 0.87 0.16
CA THR A 115 -21.53 -0.26 0.66
C THR A 115 -21.81 -0.21 2.16
N GLY A 116 -20.98 0.53 2.90
CA GLY A 116 -20.93 0.48 4.36
C GLY A 116 -20.21 -0.74 4.92
N ASP A 117 -19.62 -1.63 4.10
CA ASP A 117 -18.83 -2.76 4.57
C ASP A 117 -17.35 -2.39 4.73
N TRP A 118 -16.86 -2.43 5.97
CA TRP A 118 -15.51 -2.01 6.35
C TRP A 118 -14.58 -3.19 6.70
N ASP A 119 -15.06 -4.43 6.63
CA ASP A 119 -14.22 -5.61 6.89
C ASP A 119 -13.07 -5.74 5.87
N PRO A 120 -13.27 -5.54 4.54
CA PRO A 120 -12.19 -5.57 3.55
C PRO A 120 -11.03 -4.59 3.83
N LEU A 121 -11.33 -3.40 4.36
CA LEU A 121 -10.29 -2.42 4.75
C LEU A 121 -9.44 -2.92 5.92
N ASN A 122 -10.05 -3.61 6.89
CA ASN A 122 -9.33 -4.22 7.99
C ASN A 122 -8.48 -5.40 7.53
N GLU A 123 -8.96 -6.18 6.55
CA GLU A 123 -8.21 -7.28 5.92
C GLU A 123 -7.00 -6.75 5.13
N ALA A 124 -7.18 -5.76 4.26
CA ALA A 124 -6.12 -5.12 3.49
C ALA A 124 -5.00 -4.56 4.40
N TRP A 125 -5.35 -3.85 5.47
CA TRP A 125 -4.36 -3.35 6.42
C TRP A 125 -3.64 -4.48 7.16
N THR A 126 -4.34 -5.57 7.50
CA THR A 126 -3.75 -6.73 8.19
C THR A 126 -2.79 -7.49 7.28
N ASN A 127 -3.13 -7.62 5.99
CA ASN A 127 -2.26 -8.18 4.97
C ASN A 127 -1.00 -7.31 4.78
N MET A 128 -1.15 -5.98 4.64
CA MET A 128 -0.05 -5.00 4.58
C MET A 128 0.88 -5.10 5.80
N GLU A 129 0.34 -5.17 7.01
CA GLU A 129 1.14 -5.37 8.23
C GLU A 129 1.89 -6.70 8.22
N THR A 130 1.31 -7.76 7.66
CA THR A 130 1.90 -9.10 7.64
C THR A 130 3.06 -9.20 6.66
N TYR A 131 2.91 -8.64 5.45
CA TYR A 131 3.86 -8.86 4.36
C TYR A 131 4.75 -7.67 4.01
N MET A 132 4.31 -6.42 4.25
CA MET A 132 5.08 -5.23 3.86
C MET A 132 5.69 -4.45 5.01
N ILE A 133 5.17 -4.56 6.23
CA ILE A 133 5.81 -3.96 7.41
C ILE A 133 6.71 -5.00 8.08
N PRO A 134 8.05 -4.85 8.08
CA PRO A 134 8.96 -5.81 8.70
C PRO A 134 8.64 -5.99 10.19
N GLN A 135 8.50 -7.23 10.64
CA GLN A 135 8.19 -7.57 12.03
C GLN A 135 9.46 -7.60 12.89
N GLN A 136 9.32 -7.80 14.20
CA GLN A 136 10.47 -7.86 15.12
C GLN A 136 11.51 -8.92 14.72
N ALA A 137 11.10 -10.00 14.06
CA ALA A 137 11.99 -11.06 13.54
C ALA A 137 12.82 -10.60 12.34
N ASP A 138 12.29 -9.68 11.54
CA ASP A 138 12.85 -9.20 10.27
C ASP A 138 13.82 -8.01 10.50
N GLN A 139 13.55 -7.22 11.55
CA GLN A 139 14.39 -6.10 11.98
C GLN A 139 14.92 -6.26 13.43
N PRO A 140 15.57 -7.40 13.79
CA PRO A 140 15.79 -7.84 15.17
C PRO A 140 16.82 -7.03 15.97
N THR A 141 17.67 -6.26 15.32
CA THR A 141 18.83 -5.61 15.95
C THR A 141 18.73 -4.08 16.05
N ASN A 142 17.53 -3.52 15.86
CA ASN A 142 17.21 -2.10 16.16
C ASN A 142 17.65 -1.65 17.56
N SER A 143 17.81 -2.57 18.53
CA SER A 143 18.32 -2.28 19.88
C SER A 143 19.75 -1.74 19.92
N PHE A 144 20.56 -1.94 18.88
CA PHE A 144 21.90 -1.35 18.75
C PHE A 144 21.93 0.05 18.14
N TYR A 145 20.78 0.57 17.70
CA TYR A 145 20.68 1.88 17.06
C TYR A 145 21.09 3.01 18.02
N LYS A 146 21.89 3.97 17.51
CA LYS A 146 22.40 5.11 18.27
C LYS A 146 21.94 6.42 17.65
N ALA A 147 20.94 7.06 18.25
CA ALA A 147 20.40 8.33 17.75
C ALA A 147 21.45 9.47 17.68
N ASP A 148 22.51 9.42 18.48
CA ASP A 148 23.65 10.36 18.43
C ASP A 148 24.67 10.06 17.29
N ALA A 149 24.54 8.90 16.63
CA ALA A 149 25.38 8.45 15.51
C ALA A 149 24.53 7.54 14.59
N PRO A 150 23.51 8.11 13.90
CA PRO A 150 22.41 7.36 13.31
C PRO A 150 22.80 6.54 12.07
N ALA A 151 23.87 6.91 11.39
CA ALA A 151 24.45 6.18 10.26
C ALA A 151 25.93 6.58 10.07
N SER A 152 26.64 5.88 9.20
CA SER A 152 27.93 6.30 8.66
C SER A 152 27.71 6.93 7.28
N TYR A 153 28.40 8.05 6.99
CA TYR A 153 28.28 8.73 5.70
C TYR A 153 28.92 7.92 4.56
N ALA A 154 28.22 7.90 3.41
CA ALA A 154 28.74 7.54 2.10
C ALA A 154 28.16 8.53 1.07
N SER A 155 28.92 8.85 0.03
CA SER A 155 28.43 9.72 -1.05
C SER A 155 27.50 8.95 -1.99
N GLU A 156 26.54 9.62 -2.60
CA GLU A 156 26.00 9.13 -3.87
C GLU A 156 26.94 9.54 -5.01
N TYR A 157 26.79 8.89 -6.17
CA TYR A 157 27.48 9.26 -7.40
C TYR A 157 26.51 9.28 -8.57
N ASN A 158 26.70 10.21 -9.50
CA ASN A 158 25.78 10.42 -10.63
C ASN A 158 25.74 9.28 -11.67
N HIS A 159 26.48 8.17 -11.48
CA HIS A 159 26.53 7.04 -12.40
C HIS A 159 26.90 5.72 -11.68
N PRO A 160 26.27 4.57 -11.99
CA PRO A 160 26.48 3.29 -11.32
C PRO A 160 27.93 2.81 -11.32
N SER A 161 28.69 3.15 -12.36
CA SER A 161 30.10 2.75 -12.50
C SER A 161 31.05 3.34 -11.46
N ASN A 162 30.58 4.25 -10.60
CA ASN A 162 31.35 4.80 -9.48
C ASN A 162 31.07 4.08 -8.15
N TYR A 163 30.18 3.09 -8.15
CA TYR A 163 29.89 2.24 -7.00
C TYR A 163 30.79 0.98 -7.03
N PRO A 164 31.11 0.36 -5.89
CA PRO A 164 30.59 0.62 -4.54
C PRO A 164 31.05 1.94 -3.90
N SER A 165 30.17 2.61 -3.15
CA SER A 165 30.47 3.90 -2.50
C SER A 165 31.10 3.73 -1.11
N GLN A 166 32.23 4.39 -0.86
CA GLN A 166 33.02 4.20 0.35
C GLN A 166 32.36 4.76 1.61
N ILE A 167 31.99 3.87 2.53
CA ILE A 167 31.51 4.20 3.88
C ILE A 167 32.65 4.80 4.69
N GLY A 168 32.32 5.76 5.56
CA GLY A 168 33.27 6.34 6.52
C GLY A 168 34.20 7.40 5.91
N SER A 169 33.89 7.88 4.71
CA SER A 169 34.47 9.11 4.17
C SER A 169 34.15 10.31 5.10
N SER A 170 34.90 11.41 4.97
CA SER A 170 35.01 12.46 6.01
C SER A 170 33.78 13.37 6.23
N GLY A 171 32.58 12.88 5.94
CA GLY A 171 31.31 13.56 6.21
C GLY A 171 30.87 13.42 7.67
N SER A 172 30.46 14.54 8.29
CA SER A 172 29.80 14.49 9.61
C SER A 172 28.35 14.02 9.49
N VAL A 173 27.81 13.38 10.53
CA VAL A 173 26.40 12.94 10.60
C VAL A 173 25.74 13.63 11.80
N GLY A 174 24.48 14.05 11.64
CA GLY A 174 23.69 14.69 12.68
C GLY A 174 23.07 13.71 13.68
N LYS A 175 22.19 14.24 14.53
CA LYS A 175 21.43 13.47 15.53
C LYS A 175 20.00 13.23 15.07
N ASP A 176 19.51 12.01 15.27
CA ASP A 176 18.08 11.70 15.18
C ASP A 176 17.34 12.24 16.43
N PRO A 177 16.40 13.19 16.27
CA PRO A 177 15.69 13.77 17.40
C PRO A 177 14.39 13.04 17.76
N ILE A 178 13.97 12.01 17.01
CA ILE A 178 12.67 11.33 17.17
C ILE A 178 12.76 9.86 17.64
N ALA A 179 13.87 9.14 17.44
CA ALA A 179 13.98 7.74 17.89
C ALA A 179 13.65 7.51 19.38
N ALA A 180 14.18 8.36 20.26
CA ALA A 180 13.94 8.22 21.71
C ALA A 180 12.47 8.50 22.08
N GLU A 181 11.82 9.38 21.32
CA GLU A 181 10.40 9.74 21.48
C GLU A 181 9.49 8.62 20.96
N LEU A 182 9.76 8.09 19.78
CA LEU A 182 9.05 6.95 19.19
C LEU A 182 9.14 5.72 20.11
N ARG A 183 10.33 5.38 20.61
CA ARG A 183 10.51 4.29 21.58
C ARG A 183 9.73 4.51 22.88
N ALA A 184 9.73 5.73 23.42
CA ALA A 184 8.95 6.05 24.61
C ALA A 184 7.43 5.95 24.36
N THR A 185 6.99 6.15 23.12
CA THR A 185 5.58 6.12 22.71
C THR A 185 5.09 4.69 22.44
N TYR A 186 5.91 3.84 21.81
CA TYR A 186 5.52 2.52 21.30
C TYR A 186 6.17 1.32 22.01
N GLY A 187 7.15 1.54 22.89
CA GLY A 187 7.69 0.52 23.78
C GLY A 187 8.76 -0.42 23.19
N ASN A 188 9.05 -0.32 21.89
CA ASN A 188 10.11 -1.08 21.21
C ASN A 188 11.02 -0.13 20.40
N ASN A 189 12.05 -0.68 19.72
CA ASN A 189 12.91 0.09 18.83
C ASN A 189 12.50 -0.05 17.36
N ASP A 190 11.53 -0.89 17.01
CA ASP A 190 11.22 -1.25 15.62
C ASP A 190 10.59 -0.07 14.85
N ILE A 191 10.77 -0.08 13.53
CA ILE A 191 10.14 0.85 12.60
C ILE A 191 8.80 0.29 12.13
N TYR A 192 7.77 1.12 12.12
CA TYR A 192 6.44 0.76 11.60
C TYR A 192 6.16 1.58 10.34
N GLN A 193 6.75 1.12 9.23
CA GLN A 193 6.58 1.63 7.87
C GLN A 193 6.61 0.44 6.90
N MET A 194 6.02 0.59 5.72
CA MET A 194 6.15 -0.42 4.67
C MET A 194 7.58 -0.42 4.12
N HIS A 195 8.14 -1.60 3.84
CA HIS A 195 9.18 -1.72 2.83
C HIS A 195 8.55 -1.48 1.44
N TRP A 196 9.29 -0.89 0.52
CA TRP A 196 8.72 -0.40 -0.73
C TRP A 196 8.44 -1.47 -1.80
N LEU A 197 9.15 -2.61 -1.79
CA LEU A 197 9.13 -3.62 -2.86
C LEU A 197 9.13 -5.05 -2.27
N GLY A 198 8.41 -5.96 -2.93
CA GLY A 198 8.45 -7.39 -2.64
C GLY A 198 8.22 -8.22 -3.89
N ASP A 199 8.91 -9.36 -3.96
CA ASP A 199 8.72 -10.41 -4.97
C ASP A 199 7.67 -11.39 -4.42
N VAL A 200 6.44 -11.32 -4.93
CA VAL A 200 5.28 -11.98 -4.31
C VAL A 200 5.29 -13.49 -4.52
N ASP A 201 5.75 -13.94 -5.70
CA ASP A 201 5.79 -15.34 -6.11
C ASP A 201 7.19 -15.97 -5.90
N ASN A 202 8.15 -15.22 -5.35
CA ASN A 202 9.57 -15.61 -5.20
C ASN A 202 10.25 -15.94 -6.55
N ILE A 203 9.92 -15.21 -7.63
CA ILE A 203 10.48 -15.44 -8.97
C ILE A 203 12.01 -15.30 -8.99
N TYR A 204 12.56 -14.39 -8.18
CA TYR A 204 13.99 -14.22 -8.02
C TYR A 204 14.62 -15.34 -7.17
N GLY A 205 13.82 -16.06 -6.39
CA GLY A 205 14.24 -17.20 -5.59
C GLY A 205 15.06 -16.87 -4.34
N PHE A 206 14.99 -15.63 -3.83
CA PHE A 206 15.69 -15.26 -2.60
C PHE A 206 15.06 -15.90 -1.35
N GLY A 207 13.73 -15.99 -1.29
CA GLY A 207 13.00 -16.45 -0.12
C GLY A 207 13.22 -15.59 1.13
N ALA A 208 13.37 -14.26 0.96
CA ALA A 208 13.55 -13.30 2.05
C ALA A 208 12.20 -12.96 2.71
N ALA A 209 11.53 -13.99 3.22
CA ALA A 209 10.13 -13.92 3.61
C ALA A 209 9.91 -13.23 4.96
N PRO A 210 8.88 -12.35 5.09
CA PRO A 210 8.48 -11.72 6.35
C PRO A 210 8.18 -12.76 7.45
N GLY A 211 9.07 -12.88 8.43
CA GLY A 211 9.01 -13.82 9.54
C GLY A 211 9.98 -15.01 9.45
N PRO A 212 9.84 -15.94 8.48
CA PRO A 212 10.45 -17.28 8.61
C PRO A 212 11.93 -17.41 8.21
N GLY A 213 12.57 -16.43 7.58
CA GLY A 213 14.02 -16.52 7.31
C GLY A 213 14.62 -15.43 6.42
N CYS A 214 15.95 -15.38 6.41
CA CYS A 214 16.73 -14.34 5.72
C CYS A 214 16.81 -14.57 4.20
N GLN A 215 17.23 -15.78 3.79
CA GLN A 215 17.29 -16.21 2.39
C GLN A 215 16.88 -17.69 2.31
N LEU A 216 15.56 -17.97 2.24
CA LEU A 216 15.03 -19.34 2.24
C LEU A 216 15.22 -20.09 0.90
N GLY A 217 15.61 -19.37 -0.16
CA GLY A 217 15.94 -19.95 -1.47
C GLY A 217 14.75 -20.12 -2.42
N PRO A 218 14.99 -20.68 -3.62
CA PRO A 218 14.01 -20.71 -4.72
C PRO A 218 12.86 -21.70 -4.49
N ASP A 219 13.05 -22.71 -3.64
CA ASP A 219 11.99 -23.67 -3.29
C ASP A 219 10.96 -23.09 -2.27
N HIS A 220 11.10 -21.81 -1.86
CA HIS A 220 10.15 -21.16 -0.95
C HIS A 220 8.95 -20.59 -1.72
N GLU A 221 7.73 -20.94 -1.29
CA GLU A 221 6.48 -20.41 -1.87
C GLU A 221 6.06 -19.10 -1.17
N GLY A 222 5.94 -18.01 -1.95
CA GLY A 222 5.36 -16.75 -1.52
C GLY A 222 6.36 -15.63 -1.24
N MET A 223 5.84 -14.52 -0.69
CA MET A 223 6.51 -13.22 -0.58
C MET A 223 7.97 -13.26 -0.11
N SER A 224 8.84 -12.61 -0.87
CA SER A 224 10.24 -12.34 -0.56
C SER A 224 10.51 -10.84 -0.65
N LEU A 225 10.98 -10.21 0.44
CA LEU A 225 11.31 -8.79 0.45
C LEU A 225 12.67 -8.54 -0.24
N VAL A 226 12.65 -7.71 -1.27
CA VAL A 226 13.77 -7.47 -2.18
C VAL A 226 13.92 -5.98 -2.47
N ASN A 227 15.11 -5.58 -2.90
CA ASN A 227 15.39 -4.21 -3.30
C ASN A 227 16.23 -4.18 -4.59
N THR A 228 16.21 -3.05 -5.28
CA THR A 228 16.86 -2.87 -6.60
C THR A 228 17.76 -1.63 -6.58
N PHE A 229 17.17 -0.43 -6.62
CA PHE A 229 17.88 0.85 -6.71
C PHE A 229 18.81 1.11 -5.51
N GLN A 230 20.10 1.32 -5.78
CA GLN A 230 21.14 1.67 -4.80
C GLN A 230 22.25 2.60 -5.36
N ARG A 231 22.38 2.75 -6.68
CA ARG A 231 23.59 3.27 -7.35
C ARG A 231 23.40 4.61 -8.07
N GLY A 232 22.59 5.47 -7.47
CA GLY A 232 22.52 6.90 -7.79
C GLY A 232 21.63 7.25 -8.98
N PRO A 233 21.58 8.53 -9.38
CA PRO A 233 20.49 9.06 -10.19
C PRO A 233 20.44 8.59 -11.64
N GLN A 234 21.51 8.02 -12.20
CA GLN A 234 21.45 7.42 -13.53
C GLN A 234 21.02 5.94 -13.49
N GLU A 235 21.04 5.25 -12.34
CA GLU A 235 20.56 3.85 -12.27
C GLU A 235 19.06 3.78 -12.57
N SER A 236 18.73 3.48 -13.83
CA SER A 236 17.37 3.16 -14.26
C SER A 236 16.99 1.75 -13.81
N VAL A 237 15.70 1.43 -13.88
CA VAL A 237 15.17 0.09 -13.56
C VAL A 237 15.92 -1.03 -14.30
N TRP A 238 16.35 -0.77 -15.54
CA TRP A 238 17.10 -1.66 -16.43
C TRP A 238 18.52 -1.98 -15.96
N GLU A 239 19.08 -1.20 -15.06
CA GLU A 239 20.52 -1.28 -14.74
C GLU A 239 20.77 -1.89 -13.36
N THR A 240 19.70 -2.12 -12.59
CA THR A 240 19.72 -2.64 -11.22
C THR A 240 20.13 -4.11 -11.13
N VAL A 241 20.76 -4.47 -10.01
CA VAL A 241 20.97 -5.86 -9.58
C VAL A 241 20.01 -6.14 -8.41
N PRO A 242 18.93 -6.93 -8.62
CA PRO A 242 17.97 -7.26 -7.57
C PRO A 242 18.65 -8.08 -6.47
N HIS A 243 18.33 -7.75 -5.22
CA HIS A 243 19.00 -8.31 -4.06
C HIS A 243 18.06 -8.38 -2.84
N PRO A 244 18.30 -9.28 -1.88
CA PRO A 244 17.39 -9.45 -0.75
C PRO A 244 17.52 -8.31 0.26
N THR A 245 16.43 -8.01 0.97
CA THR A 245 16.49 -7.10 2.12
C THR A 245 17.32 -7.68 3.26
N CYS A 246 17.27 -9.00 3.46
CA CYS A 246 18.13 -9.72 4.39
C CYS A 246 19.23 -10.45 3.62
N ASP A 247 20.47 -10.00 3.76
CA ASP A 247 21.63 -10.55 3.08
C ASP A 247 22.47 -11.36 4.09
N ASP A 248 22.45 -12.68 3.94
CA ASP A 248 23.27 -13.63 4.68
C ASP A 248 24.37 -14.29 3.84
N PHE A 249 24.68 -13.72 2.67
CA PHE A 249 25.73 -14.19 1.76
C PHE A 249 25.46 -15.58 1.14
N THR A 250 24.20 -16.02 1.07
CA THR A 250 23.84 -17.29 0.41
C THR A 250 23.86 -17.18 -1.12
N TYR A 251 23.57 -16.00 -1.67
CA TYR A 251 23.60 -15.68 -3.10
C TYR A 251 24.39 -14.39 -3.34
N GLY A 252 24.68 -14.05 -4.60
CA GLY A 252 25.57 -12.96 -4.96
C GLY A 252 27.05 -13.39 -4.93
N GLY A 253 27.93 -12.48 -4.53
CA GLY A 253 29.37 -12.73 -4.37
C GLY A 253 29.76 -13.17 -2.95
N PRO A 254 31.07 -13.19 -2.62
CA PRO A 254 31.56 -13.62 -1.30
C PRO A 254 31.04 -12.83 -0.09
N ASN A 255 30.54 -11.61 -0.34
CA ASN A 255 29.94 -10.70 0.66
C ASN A 255 28.44 -10.47 0.39
N GLY A 256 27.78 -11.41 -0.27
CA GLY A 256 26.42 -11.23 -0.78
C GLY A 256 26.39 -10.22 -1.93
N TYR A 257 25.51 -9.25 -1.84
CA TYR A 257 25.39 -8.15 -2.81
C TYR A 257 26.00 -6.84 -2.30
N LEU A 258 26.45 -6.80 -1.04
CA LEU A 258 26.80 -5.55 -0.34
C LEU A 258 27.91 -4.75 -1.02
N ASP A 259 28.93 -5.43 -1.54
CA ASP A 259 30.11 -4.83 -2.17
C ASP A 259 29.91 -4.41 -3.64
N LEU A 260 28.69 -4.56 -4.18
CA LEU A 260 28.23 -3.82 -5.37
C LEU A 260 27.83 -2.37 -5.03
N PHE A 261 27.38 -2.12 -3.79
CA PHE A 261 26.73 -0.87 -3.39
C PHE A 261 27.58 -0.04 -2.45
N THR A 262 28.21 -0.65 -1.45
CA THR A 262 28.98 0.05 -0.42
C THR A 262 30.36 -0.54 -0.26
N GLY A 263 31.36 0.34 -0.17
CA GLY A 263 32.75 -0.03 0.06
C GLY A 263 33.05 0.04 1.55
N ASP A 264 33.47 -1.08 2.15
CA ASP A 264 33.92 -1.15 3.53
C ASP A 264 35.14 -2.08 3.66
N ALA A 265 35.87 -1.97 4.78
CA ALA A 265 37.03 -2.81 5.09
C ALA A 265 36.65 -4.27 5.43
N SER A 266 35.38 -4.52 5.77
CA SER A 266 34.82 -5.84 6.07
C SER A 266 33.31 -5.81 5.99
N TYR A 267 32.69 -6.88 5.49
CA TYR A 267 31.23 -6.99 5.37
C TYR A 267 30.65 -7.91 6.46
N ALA A 268 29.44 -7.57 6.91
CA ALA A 268 28.68 -8.37 7.86
C ALA A 268 27.28 -8.63 7.32
N LYS A 269 26.78 -9.86 7.57
CA LYS A 269 25.41 -10.28 7.26
C LYS A 269 24.44 -9.29 7.91
N GLN A 270 23.45 -8.82 7.16
CA GLN A 270 22.64 -7.68 7.57
C GLN A 270 21.26 -7.67 6.93
N TRP A 271 20.32 -7.01 7.61
CA TRP A 271 19.00 -6.70 7.07
C TRP A 271 18.91 -5.18 6.82
N LYS A 272 18.19 -4.79 5.77
CA LYS A 272 17.97 -3.40 5.36
C LYS A 272 16.62 -3.25 4.68
N TYR A 273 15.88 -2.21 5.04
CA TYR A 273 14.60 -1.85 4.45
C TYR A 273 14.61 -0.38 4.03
N THR A 274 13.80 -0.07 3.04
CA THR A 274 13.58 1.28 2.50
C THR A 274 12.08 1.48 2.30
N SER A 275 11.50 2.57 2.80
CA SER A 275 10.09 2.92 2.65
C SER A 275 9.91 3.97 1.56
N ALA A 276 8.79 3.89 0.82
CA ALA A 276 8.34 4.94 -0.08
C ALA A 276 7.38 5.88 0.67
N SER A 277 7.76 7.15 0.81
CA SER A 277 7.07 8.06 1.74
C SER A 277 5.70 8.52 1.24
N ASP A 278 5.51 8.52 -0.07
CA ASP A 278 4.24 8.83 -0.74
C ASP A 278 3.20 7.71 -0.51
N ALA A 279 3.62 6.44 -0.53
CA ALA A 279 2.78 5.27 -0.30
C ALA A 279 2.30 5.19 1.16
N ASP A 280 3.22 5.33 2.12
CA ASP A 280 2.88 5.45 3.54
C ASP A 280 1.91 6.63 3.79
N ALA A 281 2.10 7.75 3.09
CA ALA A 281 1.21 8.90 3.18
C ALA A 281 -0.16 8.66 2.54
N ARG A 282 -0.23 8.02 1.36
CA ARG A 282 -1.46 7.64 0.64
C ARG A 282 -2.29 6.66 1.48
N ALA A 283 -1.66 5.74 2.24
CA ALA A 283 -2.34 4.88 3.20
C ALA A 283 -2.95 5.65 4.38
N VAL A 284 -2.28 6.70 4.88
CA VAL A 284 -2.85 7.59 5.93
C VAL A 284 -4.00 8.44 5.38
N GLU A 285 -3.86 8.95 4.16
CA GLU A 285 -4.88 9.70 3.41
C GLU A 285 -6.17 8.87 3.22
N ALA A 286 -6.04 7.61 2.79
CA ALA A 286 -7.16 6.66 2.66
C ALA A 286 -7.90 6.47 3.99
N VAL A 287 -7.14 6.27 5.08
CA VAL A 287 -7.72 5.99 6.41
C VAL A 287 -8.34 7.23 7.04
N TYR A 288 -7.94 8.45 6.67
CA TYR A 288 -8.70 9.66 7.01
C TYR A 288 -10.11 9.60 6.41
N TRP A 289 -10.22 9.29 5.11
CA TRP A 289 -11.52 9.22 4.45
C TRP A 289 -12.37 8.07 4.98
N ALA A 290 -11.80 6.88 5.17
CA ALA A 290 -12.48 5.76 5.82
C ALA A 290 -13.00 6.14 7.22
N ASN A 291 -12.20 6.81 8.05
CA ASN A 291 -12.63 7.31 9.36
C ASN A 291 -13.81 8.28 9.25
N LYS A 292 -13.76 9.21 8.30
CA LYS A 292 -14.80 10.21 8.06
C LYS A 292 -16.10 9.56 7.58
N TRP A 293 -16.05 8.79 6.50
CA TRP A 293 -17.19 8.11 5.90
C TRP A 293 -17.81 7.07 6.84
N ALA A 294 -17.01 6.25 7.53
CA ALA A 294 -17.52 5.35 8.57
C ALA A 294 -18.16 6.13 9.72
N THR A 295 -17.64 7.31 10.09
CA THR A 295 -18.29 8.16 11.12
C THR A 295 -19.63 8.71 10.64
N GLU A 296 -19.73 9.15 9.37
CA GLU A 296 -20.97 9.64 8.74
C GLU A 296 -22.04 8.52 8.66
N GLN A 297 -21.64 7.28 8.42
CA GLN A 297 -22.50 6.09 8.44
C GLN A 297 -22.82 5.55 9.86
N GLY A 298 -22.23 6.13 10.93
CA GLY A 298 -22.37 5.61 12.30
C GLY A 298 -21.55 4.35 12.62
N LYS A 299 -20.66 3.94 11.71
CA LYS A 299 -19.78 2.76 11.74
C LYS A 299 -18.32 3.05 12.15
N ALA A 300 -18.07 4.19 12.79
CA ALA A 300 -16.72 4.61 13.21
C ALA A 300 -15.94 3.60 14.09
N ALA A 301 -16.63 2.65 14.73
CA ALA A 301 -16.00 1.59 15.51
C ALA A 301 -15.30 0.55 14.61
N ASP A 302 -15.88 0.28 13.44
CA ASP A 302 -15.50 -0.80 12.52
C ASP A 302 -14.10 -0.54 11.91
N VAL A 303 -13.73 0.74 11.76
CA VAL A 303 -12.40 1.19 11.27
C VAL A 303 -11.45 1.65 12.37
N ALA A 304 -11.87 1.70 13.64
CA ALA A 304 -11.10 2.36 14.72
C ALA A 304 -9.70 1.75 14.97
N SER A 305 -9.55 0.46 14.69
CA SER A 305 -8.27 -0.26 14.76
C SER A 305 -7.29 0.28 13.70
N VAL A 306 -7.72 0.30 12.43
CA VAL A 306 -6.95 0.81 11.29
C VAL A 306 -6.61 2.29 11.47
N VAL A 307 -7.53 3.13 11.96
CA VAL A 307 -7.26 4.53 12.29
C VAL A 307 -6.13 4.68 13.32
N THR A 308 -6.12 3.84 14.36
CA THR A 308 -5.05 3.84 15.37
C THR A 308 -3.69 3.40 14.78
N LYS A 309 -3.71 2.49 13.81
CA LYS A 309 -2.52 2.01 13.10
C LYS A 309 -1.99 3.03 12.09
N ALA A 310 -2.85 3.72 11.34
CA ALA A 310 -2.47 4.83 10.46
C ALA A 310 -1.87 6.01 11.24
N ALA A 311 -2.40 6.33 12.43
CA ALA A 311 -1.80 7.30 13.34
C ALA A 311 -0.38 6.89 13.80
N LYS A 312 -0.10 5.58 13.93
CA LYS A 312 1.25 5.05 14.21
C LYS A 312 2.15 5.14 12.98
N LEU A 313 1.67 4.75 11.80
CA LEU A 313 2.39 4.90 10.52
C LEU A 313 2.84 6.34 10.31
N GLY A 314 1.92 7.30 10.49
CA GLY A 314 2.19 8.73 10.46
C GLY A 314 3.17 9.23 11.54
N ASP A 315 3.39 8.52 12.65
CA ASP A 315 4.42 8.89 13.63
C ASP A 315 5.82 8.57 13.12
N TYR A 316 6.00 7.37 12.52
CA TYR A 316 7.26 6.92 11.95
C TYR A 316 7.58 7.59 10.61
N LEU A 317 6.56 7.92 9.81
CA LEU A 317 6.69 8.67 8.56
C LEU A 317 7.39 10.03 8.74
N ARG A 318 7.43 10.57 9.97
CA ARG A 318 8.23 11.76 10.30
C ARG A 318 9.73 11.63 10.01
N TYR A 319 10.29 10.42 9.93
CA TYR A 319 11.69 10.24 9.51
C TYR A 319 11.97 10.82 8.11
N THR A 320 10.99 10.77 7.21
CA THR A 320 11.08 11.31 5.85
C THR A 320 11.08 12.84 5.82
N LEU A 321 10.87 13.51 6.97
CA LEU A 321 10.94 14.97 7.09
C LEU A 321 12.37 15.49 7.34
N PHE A 322 13.37 14.59 7.41
CA PHE A 322 14.75 14.87 7.77
C PHE A 322 15.74 14.52 6.65
N ASP A 323 16.80 15.31 6.57
CA ASP A 323 17.95 15.06 5.71
C ASP A 323 18.55 13.64 5.89
N LYS A 324 19.06 13.04 4.80
CA LYS A 324 19.63 11.67 4.76
C LYS A 324 20.55 11.37 5.94
N TYR A 325 21.49 12.26 6.24
CA TYR A 325 22.46 12.10 7.33
C TYR A 325 22.24 13.13 8.45
N PHE A 326 21.00 13.58 8.64
CA PHE A 326 20.60 14.57 9.64
C PHE A 326 21.45 15.85 9.58
N LYS A 327 21.90 16.27 8.39
CA LYS A 327 22.62 17.54 8.21
C LYS A 327 21.69 18.73 8.41
N THR A 328 22.24 19.86 8.86
CA THR A 328 21.48 21.12 8.86
C THR A 328 21.00 21.48 7.45
N ILE A 329 19.79 22.03 7.32
CA ILE A 329 19.27 22.45 6.01
C ILE A 329 20.08 23.63 5.44
N GLY A 330 20.38 23.59 4.14
CA GLY A 330 21.35 24.46 3.47
C GLY A 330 22.79 23.92 3.49
N CYS A 331 22.97 22.62 3.72
CA CYS A 331 24.29 21.98 3.69
C CYS A 331 24.87 21.96 2.26
N THR A 332 26.12 22.41 2.12
CA THR A 332 26.83 22.50 0.82
C THR A 332 28.30 22.04 0.95
N SER A 333 28.58 21.21 1.94
CA SER A 333 29.84 20.46 2.07
C SER A 333 29.60 19.20 2.90
N PRO A 334 30.26 18.05 2.62
CA PRO A 334 30.33 16.92 3.55
C PRO A 334 30.76 17.31 4.97
N SER A 335 31.53 18.39 5.12
CA SER A 335 31.99 18.92 6.41
C SER A 335 31.06 19.98 7.02
N CYS A 336 29.85 20.20 6.49
CA CYS A 336 28.89 21.15 7.05
C CYS A 336 28.48 20.76 8.49
N PRO A 337 27.95 21.69 9.30
CA PRO A 337 27.48 21.39 10.65
C PRO A 337 26.50 20.23 10.68
N ALA A 338 26.78 19.28 11.57
CA ALA A 338 25.87 18.19 11.90
C ALA A 338 24.62 18.75 12.59
N GLY A 339 23.43 18.27 12.23
CA GLY A 339 22.19 18.67 12.88
C GLY A 339 22.16 18.26 14.35
N THR A 340 21.69 19.16 15.19
CA THR A 340 21.56 18.96 16.64
C THR A 340 20.14 18.57 17.08
N GLY A 341 19.19 18.65 16.15
CA GLY A 341 17.83 18.14 16.28
C GLY A 341 17.03 18.46 15.01
N LYS A 342 15.94 19.25 15.15
CA LYS A 342 15.05 19.60 14.03
C LYS A 342 15.55 20.77 13.17
N ASP A 343 16.82 21.13 13.31
CA ASP A 343 17.61 21.96 12.37
C ASP A 343 17.97 21.18 11.09
N SER A 344 17.87 19.84 11.13
CA SER A 344 17.99 18.93 9.98
C SER A 344 16.65 18.55 9.32
N ALA A 345 15.53 19.06 9.84
CA ALA A 345 14.21 18.79 9.29
C ALA A 345 13.84 19.79 8.19
N HIS A 346 13.64 19.30 6.96
CA HIS A 346 13.09 20.09 5.86
C HIS A 346 11.56 20.10 5.84
N TYR A 347 10.89 19.19 6.56
CA TYR A 347 9.42 19.13 6.69
C TYR A 347 8.69 18.90 5.34
N LEU A 348 9.31 18.12 4.46
CA LEU A 348 8.73 17.61 3.21
C LEU A 348 8.81 16.09 3.28
N LEU A 349 7.91 15.37 2.60
CA LEU A 349 8.09 13.94 2.37
C LEU A 349 9.28 13.77 1.40
N SER A 350 10.44 13.35 1.90
CA SER A 350 11.59 12.99 1.06
C SER A 350 11.34 11.65 0.34
N TRP A 351 12.10 11.35 -0.70
CA TRP A 351 11.89 10.17 -1.54
C TRP A 351 11.76 8.84 -0.76
N TYR A 352 12.55 8.70 0.31
CA TYR A 352 12.53 7.52 1.16
C TYR A 352 12.91 7.83 2.61
N MET A 353 12.66 6.86 3.48
CA MET A 353 13.42 6.59 4.70
C MET A 353 14.01 5.19 4.58
N ALA A 354 15.19 4.95 5.16
CA ALA A 354 15.77 3.60 5.19
C ALA A 354 16.38 3.28 6.55
N TRP A 355 16.37 2.01 6.91
CA TRP A 355 16.92 1.50 8.16
C TRP A 355 17.47 0.09 7.99
N GLY A 356 18.47 -0.28 8.80
CA GLY A 356 19.11 -1.58 8.72
C GLY A 356 19.95 -1.91 9.95
N GLY A 357 20.45 -3.14 10.00
CA GLY A 357 21.29 -3.62 11.10
C GLY A 357 21.97 -4.94 10.77
N ALA A 358 23.05 -5.25 11.50
CA ALA A 358 23.66 -6.58 11.41
C ALA A 358 22.64 -7.64 11.84
N THR A 359 22.57 -8.78 11.14
CA THR A 359 21.81 -9.95 11.64
C THR A 359 22.51 -10.57 12.84
N ASP A 360 23.85 -10.57 12.84
CA ASP A 360 24.64 -11.02 13.98
C ASP A 360 24.76 -9.96 15.09
N THR A 361 24.19 -10.29 16.24
CA THR A 361 24.31 -9.53 17.49
C THR A 361 25.76 -9.30 17.97
N SER A 362 26.73 -10.10 17.53
CA SER A 362 28.15 -9.91 17.86
C SER A 362 28.78 -8.73 17.12
N SER A 363 28.25 -8.37 15.94
CA SER A 363 28.67 -7.18 15.17
C SER A 363 28.08 -5.89 15.75
N GLY A 364 26.87 -5.95 16.33
CA GLY A 364 26.38 -4.97 17.30
C GLY A 364 26.08 -3.55 16.77
N TRP A 365 25.51 -3.41 15.57
CA TRP A 365 25.15 -2.12 14.98
C TRP A 365 23.79 -2.12 14.27
N ALA A 366 23.16 -0.94 14.20
CA ALA A 366 21.98 -0.63 13.41
C ALA A 366 21.99 0.87 13.02
N TRP A 367 21.39 1.22 11.88
CA TRP A 367 21.40 2.56 11.28
C TRP A 367 20.02 3.00 10.78
N ARG A 368 19.84 4.32 10.60
CA ARG A 368 18.66 4.98 10.00
C ARG A 368 19.10 6.21 9.22
N ILE A 369 18.46 6.43 8.08
CA ILE A 369 18.61 7.63 7.25
C ILE A 369 17.23 8.13 6.82
N GLY A 370 17.06 9.45 6.75
CA GLY A 370 15.99 10.05 5.95
C GLY A 370 16.39 10.10 4.46
N SER A 371 15.93 11.11 3.73
CA SER A 371 16.48 11.41 2.41
C SER A 371 16.60 12.92 2.20
N SER A 372 17.68 13.36 1.57
CA SER A 372 17.93 14.78 1.31
C SER A 372 17.14 15.32 0.12
N HIS A 373 16.47 14.45 -0.64
CA HIS A 373 15.79 14.77 -1.90
C HIS A 373 14.27 14.71 -1.71
N ALA A 374 13.56 15.77 -2.09
CA ALA A 374 12.10 15.85 -2.03
C ALA A 374 11.52 16.17 -3.41
N HIS A 375 10.63 15.32 -3.90
CA HIS A 375 9.88 15.49 -5.15
C HIS A 375 8.48 16.02 -4.85
N PHE A 376 7.93 16.92 -5.67
CA PHE A 376 6.62 17.51 -5.40
C PHE A 376 5.51 16.43 -5.42
N GLY A 377 5.55 15.49 -6.38
CA GLY A 377 4.61 14.37 -6.50
C GLY A 377 4.61 13.39 -5.31
N TYR A 378 5.66 13.41 -4.48
CA TYR A 378 5.69 12.65 -3.22
C TYR A 378 4.95 13.37 -2.07
N GLN A 379 4.70 14.68 -2.19
CA GLN A 379 4.08 15.44 -1.11
C GLN A 379 2.61 15.07 -0.95
N ASN A 380 2.17 15.03 0.30
CA ASN A 380 0.80 14.76 0.69
C ASN A 380 0.36 15.75 1.78
N PRO A 381 0.05 17.01 1.38
CA PRO A 381 -0.26 18.07 2.33
C PRO A 381 -1.63 17.82 3.01
N PHE A 382 -2.47 16.95 2.45
CA PHE A 382 -3.69 16.45 3.07
C PHE A 382 -3.41 15.48 4.23
N ALA A 383 -2.63 14.42 3.99
CA ALA A 383 -2.24 13.49 5.06
C ALA A 383 -1.48 14.22 6.18
N ALA A 384 -0.59 15.16 5.82
CA ALA A 384 0.09 16.00 6.79
C ALA A 384 -0.89 16.85 7.63
N TRP A 385 -1.93 17.41 7.02
CA TRP A 385 -2.99 18.13 7.73
C TRP A 385 -3.84 17.18 8.60
N ALA A 386 -4.21 16.00 8.12
CA ALA A 386 -4.98 15.01 8.86
C ALA A 386 -4.23 14.58 10.15
N LEU A 387 -2.94 14.27 10.02
CA LEU A 387 -2.02 13.93 11.13
C LEU A 387 -1.77 15.09 12.10
N SER A 388 -2.08 16.35 11.73
CA SER A 388 -2.03 17.49 12.65
C SER A 388 -3.38 17.93 13.21
N ASN A 389 -4.50 17.60 12.55
CA ASN A 389 -5.81 18.20 12.83
C ASN A 389 -6.88 17.20 13.29
N ASP A 390 -6.93 15.97 12.75
CA ASP A 390 -7.88 14.95 13.21
C ASP A 390 -7.41 14.35 14.56
N PRO A 391 -8.19 14.41 15.64
CA PRO A 391 -7.76 13.91 16.95
C PRO A 391 -7.58 12.39 17.04
N LYS A 392 -8.16 11.59 16.14
CA LYS A 392 -7.97 10.14 16.07
C LYS A 392 -6.72 9.76 15.28
N LEU A 393 -6.37 10.53 14.24
CA LEU A 393 -5.16 10.32 13.43
C LEU A 393 -3.92 11.05 13.93
N THR A 394 -4.07 12.08 14.78
CA THR A 394 -2.92 12.77 15.39
C THR A 394 -2.01 11.75 16.10
N PRO A 395 -0.73 11.60 15.70
CA PRO A 395 0.14 10.59 16.31
C PRO A 395 0.39 10.83 17.80
N LYS A 396 0.79 9.75 18.50
CA LYS A 396 0.84 9.73 19.96
C LYS A 396 2.10 10.36 20.53
N SER A 397 3.16 10.49 19.75
CA SER A 397 4.41 11.09 20.21
C SER A 397 4.25 12.59 20.50
N ALA A 398 5.01 13.07 21.49
CA ALA A 398 4.79 14.40 22.09
C ALA A 398 4.95 15.57 21.11
N THR A 399 5.76 15.40 20.05
CA THR A 399 6.07 16.45 19.07
C THR A 399 5.50 16.21 17.68
N ALA A 400 4.95 15.02 17.36
CA ALA A 400 4.45 14.71 16.02
C ALA A 400 3.42 15.72 15.50
N LYS A 401 2.42 16.10 16.32
CA LYS A 401 1.40 17.09 15.92
C LYS A 401 2.03 18.40 15.42
N ALA A 402 3.09 18.86 16.09
CA ALA A 402 3.79 20.09 15.71
C ALA A 402 4.64 19.91 14.43
N ASP A 403 5.26 18.74 14.26
CA ASP A 403 6.00 18.42 13.03
C ASP A 403 5.07 18.34 11.82
N TRP A 404 3.93 17.65 11.94
CA TRP A 404 2.91 17.54 10.90
C TRP A 404 2.22 18.87 10.59
N THR A 405 1.95 19.70 11.61
CA THR A 405 1.43 21.07 11.38
C THR A 405 2.38 21.88 10.49
N LYS A 406 3.70 21.76 10.75
CA LYS A 406 4.73 22.47 9.98
C LYS A 406 4.96 21.83 8.60
N ALA A 407 4.83 20.50 8.49
CA ALA A 407 4.91 19.80 7.21
C ALA A 407 3.73 20.17 6.29
N ALA A 408 2.49 20.23 6.80
CA ALA A 408 1.33 20.63 6.01
C ALA A 408 1.49 22.04 5.40
N GLU A 409 1.98 23.02 6.17
CA GLU A 409 2.30 24.35 5.62
C GLU A 409 3.46 24.29 4.63
N ARG A 410 4.57 23.63 4.99
CA ARG A 410 5.79 23.55 4.17
C ARG A 410 5.56 22.89 2.82
N GLN A 411 4.72 21.86 2.76
CA GLN A 411 4.40 21.16 1.52
C GLN A 411 3.59 22.03 0.58
N VAL A 412 2.56 22.74 1.06
CA VAL A 412 1.79 23.68 0.22
C VAL A 412 2.67 24.83 -0.28
N GLU A 413 3.66 25.27 0.51
CA GLU A 413 4.66 26.24 0.06
C GLU A 413 5.59 25.69 -1.03
N LEU A 414 5.91 24.38 -1.01
CA LEU A 414 6.67 23.74 -2.07
C LEU A 414 5.90 23.75 -3.40
N TYR A 415 4.61 23.41 -3.38
CA TYR A 415 3.73 23.50 -4.56
C TYR A 415 3.69 24.91 -5.14
N GLN A 416 3.52 25.94 -4.29
CA GLN A 416 3.58 27.33 -4.73
C GLN A 416 4.94 27.72 -5.34
N TRP A 417 6.04 27.25 -4.75
CA TRP A 417 7.39 27.58 -5.20
C TRP A 417 7.76 26.90 -6.53
N LEU A 418 7.29 25.67 -6.76
CA LEU A 418 7.58 24.89 -7.97
C LEU A 418 6.60 25.14 -9.11
N GLN A 419 5.47 25.82 -8.88
CA GLN A 419 4.51 26.13 -9.92
C GLN A 419 5.13 26.99 -11.03
N SER A 420 5.16 26.44 -12.24
CA SER A 420 5.63 27.14 -13.45
C SER A 420 4.79 28.37 -13.80
N SER A 421 5.31 29.22 -14.67
CA SER A 421 4.59 30.39 -15.20
C SER A 421 3.32 30.01 -15.95
N ASN A 422 3.22 28.78 -16.50
CA ASN A 422 2.05 28.29 -17.24
C ASN A 422 1.14 27.28 -16.50
N GLY A 423 1.53 26.70 -15.37
CA GLY A 423 0.59 25.99 -14.48
C GLY A 423 1.15 24.78 -13.72
N PRO A 424 1.72 23.77 -14.41
CA PRO A 424 2.24 22.56 -13.78
C PRO A 424 3.42 22.78 -12.83
N ILE A 425 3.69 21.79 -11.99
CA ILE A 425 4.60 21.87 -10.84
C ILE A 425 5.96 21.22 -11.19
N ALA A 426 7.05 21.96 -11.06
CA ALA A 426 8.40 21.44 -11.30
C ALA A 426 8.86 20.44 -10.23
N GLY A 427 9.97 19.72 -10.48
CA GLY A 427 10.32 18.49 -9.76
C GLY A 427 10.49 18.63 -8.26
N GLY A 428 11.46 19.43 -7.79
CA GLY A 428 11.67 19.52 -6.35
C GLY A 428 12.92 20.25 -5.87
N ALA A 429 13.41 19.80 -4.71
CA ALA A 429 14.60 20.34 -4.07
C ALA A 429 15.46 19.26 -3.41
N THR A 430 16.74 19.55 -3.24
CA THR A 430 17.69 18.73 -2.49
C THR A 430 18.47 19.52 -1.44
N ASN A 431 18.71 18.91 -0.28
CA ASN A 431 19.70 19.36 0.72
C ASN A 431 21.11 18.78 0.48
N SER A 432 21.25 17.83 -0.45
CA SER A 432 22.51 17.18 -0.81
C SER A 432 22.69 17.26 -2.33
N TRP A 433 23.42 18.28 -2.80
CA TRP A 433 23.73 18.42 -4.22
C TRP A 433 24.68 17.30 -4.68
N ASP A 434 24.42 16.74 -5.87
CA ASP A 434 25.03 15.49 -6.38
C ASP A 434 24.98 14.31 -5.37
N GLY A 435 24.06 14.36 -4.40
CA GLY A 435 23.96 13.41 -3.27
C GLY A 435 25.22 13.30 -2.40
N ALA A 436 26.17 14.24 -2.56
CA ALA A 436 27.44 14.29 -1.86
C ALA A 436 27.62 15.59 -1.06
N TYR A 437 26.52 16.31 -0.77
CA TYR A 437 26.52 17.66 -0.20
C TYR A 437 27.47 18.62 -0.95
N ALA A 438 27.53 18.53 -2.27
CA ALA A 438 28.36 19.41 -3.07
C ALA A 438 27.85 20.87 -3.03
N GLN A 439 28.63 21.81 -3.58
CA GLN A 439 28.19 23.18 -3.79
C GLN A 439 27.30 23.25 -5.04
N PRO A 440 26.02 23.66 -4.94
CA PRO A 440 25.18 23.87 -6.11
C PRO A 440 25.76 24.94 -7.05
N PRO A 441 25.45 24.89 -8.36
CA PRO A 441 25.84 25.94 -9.29
C PRO A 441 25.42 27.34 -8.83
N ALA A 442 26.28 28.34 -9.06
CA ALA A 442 26.02 29.72 -8.65
C ALA A 442 24.69 30.24 -9.24
N GLY A 443 23.86 30.85 -8.39
CA GLY A 443 22.53 31.32 -8.79
C GLY A 443 21.45 30.24 -8.85
N THR A 444 21.71 29.02 -8.37
CA THR A 444 20.65 28.01 -8.16
C THR A 444 19.64 28.51 -7.11
N PRO A 445 18.33 28.56 -7.43
CA PRO A 445 17.30 28.98 -6.49
C PRO A 445 17.19 28.03 -5.30
N THR A 446 16.75 28.55 -4.16
CA THR A 446 16.58 27.74 -2.95
C THR A 446 15.19 27.83 -2.33
N PHE A 447 14.77 26.72 -1.73
CA PHE A 447 13.58 26.59 -0.90
C PHE A 447 14.00 26.27 0.54
N TYR A 448 13.88 27.27 1.43
CA TYR A 448 14.36 27.18 2.82
C TYR A 448 15.83 26.73 2.97
N GLY A 449 16.66 26.92 1.94
CA GLY A 449 18.07 26.51 1.90
C GLY A 449 18.35 25.27 1.04
N MET A 450 17.34 24.43 0.75
CA MET A 450 17.48 23.32 -0.21
C MET A 450 17.57 23.88 -1.63
N ALA A 451 18.44 23.32 -2.47
CA ALA A 451 18.65 23.76 -3.86
C ALA A 451 17.58 23.16 -4.80
N TYR A 452 17.08 23.94 -5.75
CA TYR A 452 16.18 23.48 -6.81
C TYR A 452 16.83 22.40 -7.68
N THR A 453 16.11 21.31 -7.92
CA THR A 453 16.42 20.32 -8.96
C THR A 453 15.17 20.05 -9.81
N GLU A 454 15.38 19.95 -11.12
CA GLU A 454 14.34 19.65 -12.10
C GLU A 454 13.87 18.19 -11.98
N ALA A 455 14.82 17.28 -11.70
CA ALA A 455 14.61 15.86 -11.53
C ALA A 455 15.22 15.40 -10.19
N PRO A 456 14.47 15.44 -9.08
CA PRO A 456 14.86 14.80 -7.83
C PRO A 456 15.10 13.29 -8.00
N VAL A 457 16.20 12.79 -7.45
CA VAL A 457 16.56 11.35 -7.35
C VAL A 457 16.88 10.61 -8.65
N TYR A 458 16.09 10.68 -9.72
CA TYR A 458 16.35 9.91 -10.95
C TYR A 458 16.43 10.79 -12.21
N ASN A 459 17.36 10.43 -13.09
CA ASN A 459 17.71 11.11 -14.35
C ASN A 459 17.57 10.22 -15.60
N ASP A 460 17.42 8.89 -15.46
CA ASP A 460 17.12 7.96 -16.57
C ASP A 460 15.84 7.14 -16.29
N PRO A 461 14.66 7.63 -16.71
CA PRO A 461 14.39 8.98 -17.21
C PRO A 461 14.38 10.03 -16.08
N PRO A 462 14.39 11.35 -16.41
CA PRO A 462 14.21 12.41 -15.42
C PRO A 462 12.89 12.23 -14.65
N SER A 463 12.95 12.18 -13.33
CA SER A 463 11.80 11.81 -12.47
C SER A 463 10.56 12.69 -12.63
N ASN A 464 10.72 13.95 -13.06
CA ASN A 464 9.63 14.87 -13.34
C ASN A 464 9.29 15.04 -14.84
N GLN A 465 9.79 14.15 -15.70
CA GLN A 465 9.33 14.03 -17.08
C GLN A 465 7.93 13.41 -17.14
N TRP A 466 7.59 12.50 -16.23
CA TRP A 466 6.31 11.80 -16.23
C TRP A 466 5.18 12.65 -15.63
N PHE A 467 4.07 12.79 -16.37
CA PHE A 467 2.92 13.58 -15.94
C PHE A 467 2.15 12.96 -14.76
N GLY A 468 2.26 11.66 -14.49
CA GLY A 468 1.58 11.02 -13.34
C GLY A 468 1.93 11.65 -11.99
N MET A 469 3.15 12.19 -11.83
CA MET A 469 3.53 12.98 -10.66
C MET A 469 2.64 14.20 -10.45
N GLN A 470 2.13 14.83 -11.52
CA GLN A 470 1.17 15.93 -11.46
C GLN A 470 -0.18 15.44 -10.96
N ALA A 471 -0.72 14.37 -11.56
CA ALA A 471 -2.00 13.78 -11.19
C ALA A 471 -2.02 13.42 -9.69
N TRP A 472 -1.04 12.62 -9.24
CA TRP A 472 -0.93 12.16 -7.84
C TRP A 472 -0.70 13.29 -6.84
N GLY A 473 0.28 14.15 -7.08
CA GLY A 473 0.58 15.24 -6.15
C GLY A 473 -0.56 16.24 -6.04
N VAL A 474 -1.20 16.58 -7.17
CA VAL A 474 -2.23 17.61 -7.22
C VAL A 474 -3.60 17.08 -6.79
N GLN A 475 -3.93 15.80 -6.95
CA GLN A 475 -5.13 15.19 -6.33
C GLN A 475 -5.11 15.40 -4.80
N ARG A 476 -4.00 15.08 -4.13
CA ARG A 476 -3.81 15.31 -2.68
C ARG A 476 -3.96 16.80 -2.29
N LEU A 477 -3.49 17.71 -3.14
CA LEU A 477 -3.65 19.15 -2.94
C LEU A 477 -5.10 19.61 -3.14
N ALA A 478 -5.82 19.01 -4.10
CA ALA A 478 -7.23 19.24 -4.37
C ALA A 478 -8.11 18.77 -3.20
N GLU A 479 -7.82 17.61 -2.61
CA GLU A 479 -8.50 17.12 -1.40
C GLU A 479 -8.27 18.04 -0.20
N LEU A 480 -7.06 18.58 -0.01
CA LEU A 480 -6.80 19.59 1.02
C LEU A 480 -7.62 20.85 0.79
N TYR A 481 -7.72 21.34 -0.44
CA TYR A 481 -8.56 22.47 -0.76
C TYR A 481 -10.04 22.16 -0.53
N TYR A 482 -10.51 20.98 -0.94
CA TYR A 482 -11.89 20.50 -0.76
C TYR A 482 -12.27 20.46 0.73
N GLU A 483 -11.48 19.81 1.58
CA GLU A 483 -11.83 19.66 2.99
C GLU A 483 -11.69 20.97 3.77
N THR A 484 -10.62 21.73 3.53
CA THR A 484 -10.24 22.86 4.42
C THR A 484 -10.52 24.25 3.84
N GLY A 485 -10.76 24.37 2.53
CA GLY A 485 -10.82 25.66 1.84
C GLY A 485 -9.47 26.39 1.75
N ASN A 486 -8.35 25.67 1.86
CA ASN A 486 -7.00 26.26 1.86
C ASN A 486 -6.74 27.15 0.63
N ALA A 487 -6.61 28.47 0.86
CA ALA A 487 -6.44 29.45 -0.20
C ALA A 487 -5.07 29.39 -0.91
N LYS A 488 -4.01 28.95 -0.22
CA LYS A 488 -2.70 28.69 -0.83
C LYS A 488 -2.84 27.54 -1.84
N ALA A 489 -3.47 26.44 -1.45
CA ALA A 489 -3.77 25.29 -2.32
C ALA A 489 -4.65 25.69 -3.51
N LYS A 490 -5.75 26.43 -3.27
CA LYS A 490 -6.63 26.96 -4.34
C LYS A 490 -5.84 27.74 -5.40
N THR A 491 -4.90 28.59 -4.98
CA THR A 491 -4.12 29.44 -5.91
C THR A 491 -3.28 28.60 -6.88
N VAL A 492 -2.73 27.48 -6.40
CA VAL A 492 -2.00 26.51 -7.24
C VAL A 492 -2.96 25.78 -8.17
N LEU A 493 -4.06 25.26 -7.61
CA LEU A 493 -5.08 24.48 -8.32
C LEU A 493 -5.77 25.26 -9.43
N ASP A 494 -6.13 26.53 -9.21
CA ASP A 494 -6.78 27.40 -10.20
C ASP A 494 -6.00 27.47 -11.51
N LYS A 495 -4.67 27.45 -11.41
CA LYS A 495 -3.75 27.55 -12.55
C LYS A 495 -3.38 26.18 -13.13
N TRP A 496 -3.25 25.16 -12.28
CA TRP A 496 -3.00 23.79 -12.72
C TRP A 496 -4.20 23.23 -13.48
N ALA A 497 -5.41 23.36 -12.94
CA ALA A 497 -6.63 22.83 -13.54
C ALA A 497 -6.92 23.50 -14.90
N ALA A 498 -6.69 24.81 -15.02
CA ALA A 498 -6.79 25.50 -16.32
C ALA A 498 -5.82 24.92 -17.35
N TRP A 499 -4.55 24.69 -16.98
CA TRP A 499 -3.59 24.06 -17.88
C TRP A 499 -3.98 22.61 -18.24
N VAL A 500 -4.47 21.82 -17.29
CA VAL A 500 -4.85 20.42 -17.55
C VAL A 500 -6.07 20.32 -18.47
N VAL A 501 -7.10 21.14 -18.23
CA VAL A 501 -8.28 21.22 -19.11
C VAL A 501 -7.87 21.56 -20.55
N ASP A 502 -6.93 22.51 -20.74
CA ASP A 502 -6.41 22.87 -22.07
C ASP A 502 -5.61 21.75 -22.78
N HIS A 503 -5.28 20.63 -22.11
CA HIS A 503 -4.42 19.56 -22.64
C HIS A 503 -4.98 18.13 -22.43
N VAL A 504 -6.25 17.98 -22.06
CA VAL A 504 -6.96 16.70 -22.00
C VAL A 504 -7.95 16.62 -23.15
N GLU A 505 -7.85 15.55 -23.94
CA GLU A 505 -8.78 15.24 -25.03
C GLU A 505 -9.77 14.17 -24.55
N THR A 506 -11.06 14.34 -24.86
CA THR A 506 -12.15 13.45 -24.38
C THR A 506 -13.02 12.87 -25.51
N ASP A 507 -12.60 13.00 -26.78
CA ASP A 507 -13.41 12.60 -27.94
C ASP A 507 -13.38 11.08 -28.19
N GLY A 508 -14.33 10.36 -27.56
CA GLY A 508 -14.57 8.94 -27.83
C GLY A 508 -13.33 8.08 -27.60
N ALA A 509 -12.97 7.24 -28.57
CA ALA A 509 -11.80 6.36 -28.48
C ALA A 509 -10.45 7.09 -28.61
N ASP A 510 -10.43 8.36 -29.05
CA ASP A 510 -9.23 9.16 -29.27
C ASP A 510 -8.89 10.04 -28.04
N TRP A 511 -9.50 9.79 -26.88
CA TRP A 511 -9.19 10.48 -25.63
C TRP A 511 -7.70 10.39 -25.29
N SER A 512 -7.15 11.40 -24.64
CA SER A 512 -5.78 11.36 -24.13
C SER A 512 -5.54 12.33 -22.99
N VAL A 513 -4.56 11.99 -22.15
CA VAL A 513 -4.03 12.88 -21.11
C VAL A 513 -2.55 13.18 -21.39
N PRO A 514 -2.00 14.27 -20.84
CA PRO A 514 -0.56 14.51 -20.89
C PRO A 514 0.23 13.31 -20.36
N SER A 515 1.31 12.93 -21.05
CA SER A 515 2.14 11.77 -20.70
C SER A 515 3.55 12.20 -20.28
N GLU A 516 4.25 12.92 -21.16
CA GLU A 516 5.59 13.43 -20.88
C GLU A 516 5.66 14.96 -20.93
N LEU A 517 6.48 15.52 -20.03
CA LEU A 517 6.74 16.94 -19.87
C LEU A 517 8.21 17.27 -20.17
N THR A 518 8.47 18.48 -20.64
CA THR A 518 9.82 19.04 -20.75
C THR A 518 9.87 20.39 -20.05
N TRP A 519 10.81 20.53 -19.12
CA TRP A 519 10.97 21.73 -18.30
C TRP A 519 12.00 22.68 -18.90
N SER A 520 11.85 23.97 -18.61
CA SER A 520 12.83 24.98 -19.01
C SER A 520 12.88 26.12 -18.00
N GLY A 521 14.12 26.48 -17.63
CA GLY A 521 14.41 27.54 -16.69
C GLY A 521 14.35 27.10 -15.23
N LYS A 522 14.07 28.02 -14.32
CA LYS A 522 14.14 27.79 -12.86
C LYS A 522 13.14 28.69 -12.10
N PRO A 523 12.62 28.26 -10.94
CA PRO A 523 11.78 29.13 -10.10
C PRO A 523 12.57 30.31 -9.53
N ASP A 524 11.88 31.31 -9.01
CA ASP A 524 12.49 32.34 -8.17
C ASP A 524 12.98 31.71 -6.83
N THR A 525 13.98 32.30 -6.14
CA THR A 525 14.33 31.85 -4.78
C THR A 525 13.15 32.10 -3.84
N TRP A 526 12.77 31.09 -3.04
CA TRP A 526 11.58 31.15 -2.20
C TRP A 526 11.66 32.24 -1.14
N ASN A 527 10.58 33.01 -1.01
CA ASN A 527 10.36 33.95 0.07
C ASN A 527 8.89 33.85 0.52
N PRO A 528 8.58 33.30 1.71
CA PRO A 528 7.21 33.08 2.14
C PRO A 528 6.43 34.39 2.39
N SER A 529 7.10 35.54 2.53
CA SER A 529 6.45 36.85 2.66
C SER A 529 6.21 37.55 1.31
N ASN A 530 6.86 37.08 0.24
CA ASN A 530 6.66 37.56 -1.12
C ASN A 530 7.02 36.44 -2.11
N PRO A 531 6.12 35.45 -2.32
CA PRO A 531 6.32 34.38 -3.27
C PRO A 531 6.70 34.92 -4.66
N GLY A 532 7.60 34.22 -5.32
CA GLY A 532 8.05 34.58 -6.66
C GLY A 532 6.94 34.49 -7.70
N SER A 533 7.21 35.09 -8.86
CA SER A 533 6.34 34.98 -10.04
C SER A 533 6.61 33.71 -10.85
N ASN A 534 7.81 33.14 -10.69
CA ASN A 534 8.34 32.03 -11.50
C ASN A 534 8.25 32.30 -13.01
N SER A 535 8.34 33.57 -13.43
CA SER A 535 8.28 33.98 -14.84
C SER A 535 9.42 33.41 -15.71
N GLY A 536 10.49 32.93 -15.07
CA GLY A 536 11.59 32.20 -15.71
C GLY A 536 11.49 30.66 -15.64
N LEU A 537 10.36 30.08 -15.19
CA LEU A 537 10.12 28.64 -15.14
C LEU A 537 8.92 28.28 -16.03
N THR A 538 9.12 27.37 -16.98
CA THR A 538 8.10 26.94 -17.94
C THR A 538 8.11 25.43 -18.11
N VAL A 539 6.98 24.88 -18.52
CA VAL A 539 6.86 23.49 -19.00
C VAL A 539 6.28 23.47 -20.41
N THR A 540 6.70 22.50 -21.21
CA THR A 540 6.11 22.17 -22.52
C THR A 540 5.63 20.73 -22.49
N LEU A 541 4.45 20.47 -23.06
CA LEU A 541 3.97 19.10 -23.28
C LEU A 541 4.82 18.44 -24.37
N LYS A 542 5.44 17.30 -24.05
CA LYS A 542 6.28 16.51 -24.98
C LYS A 542 5.45 15.46 -25.70
N SER A 543 4.50 14.84 -25.01
CA SER A 543 3.57 13.84 -25.56
C SER A 543 2.30 13.70 -24.72
N SER A 544 1.22 13.27 -25.34
CA SER A 544 0.00 12.77 -24.69
C SER A 544 -0.11 11.25 -24.89
N GLY A 545 -0.92 10.58 -24.09
CA GLY A 545 -1.17 9.14 -24.21
C GLY A 545 -2.43 8.71 -23.47
N GLN A 546 -2.70 7.40 -23.51
CA GLN A 546 -3.88 6.76 -22.92
C GLN A 546 -3.53 6.00 -21.62
N ASP A 547 -2.69 6.59 -20.77
CA ASP A 547 -2.42 6.03 -19.43
C ASP A 547 -3.69 6.16 -18.57
N VAL A 548 -4.41 5.04 -18.42
CA VAL A 548 -5.70 4.97 -17.74
C VAL A 548 -5.58 5.29 -16.25
N GLY A 549 -4.45 4.98 -15.61
CA GLY A 549 -4.22 5.27 -14.19
C GLY A 549 -3.98 6.75 -13.96
N VAL A 550 -3.12 7.36 -14.76
CA VAL A 550 -2.87 8.80 -14.75
C VAL A 550 -4.14 9.58 -15.13
N ALA A 551 -4.94 9.08 -16.07
CA ALA A 551 -6.23 9.68 -16.41
C ALA A 551 -7.22 9.62 -15.24
N GLY A 552 -7.30 8.48 -14.53
CA GLY A 552 -8.10 8.33 -13.31
C GLY A 552 -7.73 9.34 -12.23
N ASP A 553 -6.45 9.39 -11.81
CA ASP A 553 -6.02 10.33 -10.77
C ASP A 553 -6.08 11.81 -11.23
N THR A 554 -5.95 12.09 -12.55
CA THR A 554 -6.19 13.42 -13.13
C THR A 554 -7.66 13.84 -13.00
N ALA A 555 -8.59 12.93 -13.33
CA ALA A 555 -10.02 13.16 -13.14
C ALA A 555 -10.32 13.42 -11.65
N ARG A 556 -9.77 12.61 -10.73
CA ARG A 556 -9.94 12.82 -9.27
C ARG A 556 -9.48 14.20 -8.82
N ALA A 557 -8.30 14.66 -9.27
CA ALA A 557 -7.81 16.01 -8.97
C ALA A 557 -8.78 17.11 -9.43
N LEU A 558 -9.27 17.00 -10.68
CA LEU A 558 -10.25 17.94 -11.24
C LEU A 558 -11.59 17.91 -10.50
N LEU A 559 -12.08 16.72 -10.12
CA LEU A 559 -13.36 16.52 -9.42
C LEU A 559 -13.35 17.15 -8.02
N PHE A 560 -12.34 16.89 -7.19
CA PHE A 560 -12.22 17.52 -5.86
C PHE A 560 -12.05 19.05 -5.97
N TYR A 561 -11.28 19.52 -6.94
CA TYR A 561 -11.14 20.96 -7.21
C TYR A 561 -12.48 21.58 -7.63
N ALA A 562 -13.19 20.97 -8.58
CA ALA A 562 -14.46 21.44 -9.10
C ALA A 562 -15.55 21.48 -8.01
N ALA A 563 -15.64 20.42 -7.18
CA ALA A 563 -16.63 20.30 -6.12
C ALA A 563 -16.51 21.42 -5.07
N LYS A 564 -15.29 21.95 -4.85
CA LYS A 564 -15.03 23.05 -3.92
C LYS A 564 -15.07 24.44 -4.56
N SER A 565 -14.61 24.56 -5.80
CA SER A 565 -14.50 25.84 -6.52
C SER A 565 -15.80 26.25 -7.23
N GLY A 566 -16.65 25.28 -7.59
CA GLY A 566 -17.76 25.47 -8.52
C GLY A 566 -17.34 25.55 -10.00
N ASN A 567 -16.10 25.17 -10.33
CA ASN A 567 -15.63 25.15 -11.72
C ASN A 567 -16.28 23.98 -12.48
N THR A 568 -17.26 24.30 -13.33
CA THR A 568 -17.98 23.30 -14.13
C THR A 568 -17.14 22.71 -15.26
N GLU A 569 -16.25 23.50 -15.86
CA GLU A 569 -15.39 23.06 -16.96
C GLU A 569 -14.45 21.92 -16.50
N ALA A 570 -13.81 22.07 -15.34
CA ALA A 570 -13.01 21.02 -14.73
C ALA A 570 -13.82 19.76 -14.37
N ARG A 571 -15.07 19.91 -13.90
CA ARG A 571 -15.98 18.77 -13.65
C ARG A 571 -16.32 18.06 -14.96
N ASP A 572 -16.69 18.81 -15.99
CA ASP A 572 -17.19 18.29 -17.25
C ASP A 572 -16.06 17.60 -18.03
N THR A 573 -14.85 18.18 -18.09
CA THR A 573 -13.65 17.50 -18.62
C THR A 573 -13.37 16.17 -17.89
N ALA A 574 -13.46 16.14 -16.55
CA ALA A 574 -13.23 14.93 -15.79
C ALA A 574 -14.33 13.88 -16.03
N LYS A 575 -15.59 14.30 -16.17
CA LYS A 575 -16.71 13.42 -16.51
C LYS A 575 -16.55 12.80 -17.89
N ASP A 576 -16.31 13.65 -18.89
CA ASP A 576 -16.23 13.24 -20.30
C ASP A 576 -15.01 12.32 -20.53
N LEU A 577 -13.90 12.56 -19.82
CA LEU A 577 -12.75 11.64 -19.80
C LEU A 577 -13.11 10.27 -19.22
N LEU A 578 -13.86 10.21 -18.11
CA LEU A 578 -14.29 8.94 -17.51
C LEU A 578 -15.30 8.20 -18.38
N ASP A 579 -16.17 8.90 -19.11
CA ASP A 579 -17.08 8.31 -20.09
C ASP A 579 -16.32 7.75 -21.31
N ALA A 580 -15.39 8.55 -21.87
CA ALA A 580 -14.57 8.12 -22.99
C ALA A 580 -13.77 6.85 -22.68
N ILE A 581 -13.16 6.78 -21.50
CA ILE A 581 -12.45 5.58 -21.00
C ILE A 581 -13.43 4.42 -20.81
N TRP A 582 -14.56 4.65 -20.14
CA TRP A 582 -15.52 3.58 -19.82
C TRP A 582 -16.15 2.96 -21.08
N ASP A 583 -16.44 3.76 -22.10
CA ASP A 583 -17.08 3.30 -23.33
C ASP A 583 -16.11 2.61 -24.31
N ASN A 584 -14.79 2.88 -24.22
CA ASN A 584 -13.82 2.48 -25.25
C ASN A 584 -12.66 1.59 -24.77
N ASN A 585 -12.41 1.47 -23.46
CA ASN A 585 -11.21 0.82 -22.90
C ASN A 585 -11.50 -0.32 -21.91
N GLN A 586 -12.75 -0.78 -21.83
CA GLN A 586 -13.15 -1.91 -20.98
C GLN A 586 -12.79 -3.27 -21.60
N ASP A 587 -12.30 -4.19 -20.78
CA ASP A 587 -12.16 -5.61 -21.10
C ASP A 587 -12.72 -6.50 -19.96
N SER A 588 -12.36 -7.79 -19.92
CA SER A 588 -12.75 -8.71 -18.84
C SER A 588 -12.00 -8.52 -17.53
N LEU A 589 -10.78 -7.99 -17.57
CA LEU A 589 -9.91 -7.79 -16.41
C LEU A 589 -10.11 -6.41 -15.77
N GLY A 590 -10.47 -5.39 -16.55
CA GLY A 590 -10.69 -4.03 -16.06
C GLY A 590 -10.76 -3.01 -17.19
N VAL A 591 -9.90 -2.00 -17.10
CA VAL A 591 -9.74 -0.92 -18.06
C VAL A 591 -8.29 -0.86 -18.54
N THR A 592 -8.05 -0.85 -19.85
CA THR A 592 -6.69 -0.86 -20.40
C THR A 592 -6.59 -0.18 -21.76
N SER A 593 -5.37 0.13 -22.19
CA SER A 593 -5.06 0.72 -23.49
C SER A 593 -3.78 0.13 -24.06
N VAL A 594 -3.58 0.23 -25.38
CA VAL A 594 -2.40 -0.32 -26.04
C VAL A 594 -1.19 0.58 -25.81
N GLU A 595 -0.28 0.14 -24.95
CA GLU A 595 1.01 0.78 -24.70
C GLU A 595 2.11 0.18 -25.59
N THR A 596 2.90 1.05 -26.25
CA THR A 596 4.06 0.64 -27.04
C THR A 596 5.33 0.78 -26.22
N ARG A 597 5.95 -0.33 -25.83
CA ARG A 597 7.10 -0.40 -24.90
C ARG A 597 8.43 -0.42 -25.64
N LYS A 598 8.75 0.68 -26.32
CA LYS A 598 10.03 0.85 -27.04
C LYS A 598 11.24 0.72 -26.11
N ASP A 599 11.08 1.08 -24.85
CA ASP A 599 12.08 0.92 -23.80
C ASP A 599 12.48 -0.55 -23.56
N TYR A 600 11.68 -1.52 -23.98
CA TYR A 600 12.03 -2.95 -23.90
C TYR A 600 13.13 -3.36 -24.90
N GLN A 601 13.63 -2.45 -25.73
CA GLN A 601 14.92 -2.59 -26.41
C GLN A 601 16.11 -2.66 -25.43
N ARG A 602 15.93 -2.31 -24.14
CA ARG A 602 16.98 -2.34 -23.11
C ARG A 602 17.13 -3.69 -22.39
N PHE A 603 16.33 -4.71 -22.74
CA PHE A 603 16.44 -6.03 -22.13
C PHE A 603 17.83 -6.66 -22.31
N ASP A 604 18.50 -6.42 -23.43
CA ASP A 604 19.86 -6.89 -23.75
C ASP A 604 20.92 -5.76 -23.73
N ASP A 605 20.68 -4.64 -23.02
CA ASP A 605 21.67 -3.57 -22.78
C ASP A 605 22.90 -4.11 -22.00
N GLU A 606 23.97 -4.47 -22.70
CA GLU A 606 25.30 -4.66 -22.10
C GLU A 606 25.88 -3.32 -21.62
N TYR A 607 26.60 -3.32 -20.49
CA TYR A 607 27.21 -2.10 -19.96
C TYR A 607 28.25 -1.47 -20.90
N THR A 608 28.04 -0.19 -21.23
CA THR A 608 28.99 0.62 -21.99
C THR A 608 29.78 1.58 -21.09
N PRO A 609 31.12 1.70 -21.20
CA PRO A 609 31.92 2.56 -20.34
C PRO A 609 31.50 4.05 -20.35
N GLY A 610 30.89 4.50 -19.25
CA GLY A 610 30.34 5.84 -19.09
C GLY A 610 28.98 6.09 -19.77
N GLY A 611 28.31 5.02 -20.20
CA GLY A 611 26.92 5.02 -20.64
C GLY A 611 26.12 3.93 -19.93
N ASN A 612 24.99 3.58 -20.53
CA ASN A 612 23.97 2.73 -19.92
C ASN A 612 24.37 1.24 -19.85
N GLY A 613 23.58 0.47 -19.11
CA GLY A 613 23.61 -1.01 -19.00
C GLY A 613 24.01 -1.49 -17.60
N VAL A 614 23.83 -2.79 -17.31
CA VAL A 614 24.07 -3.36 -15.97
C VAL A 614 25.57 -3.34 -15.63
N TYR A 615 26.02 -2.29 -14.94
CA TYR A 615 27.41 -2.21 -14.49
C TYR A 615 27.71 -3.24 -13.40
N ILE A 616 28.75 -4.06 -13.60
CA ILE A 616 29.34 -4.91 -12.55
C ILE A 616 30.83 -4.52 -12.40
N PRO A 617 31.36 -4.33 -11.17
CA PRO A 617 32.76 -3.97 -10.97
C PRO A 617 33.74 -5.00 -11.54
N SER A 618 34.82 -4.53 -12.16
CA SER A 618 35.85 -5.40 -12.74
C SER A 618 36.43 -6.38 -11.71
N GLY A 619 36.23 -7.68 -11.95
CA GLY A 619 36.72 -8.75 -11.07
C GLY A 619 35.78 -9.12 -9.92
N TRP A 620 34.60 -8.50 -9.85
CA TRP A 620 33.49 -8.99 -9.04
C TRP A 620 32.76 -10.11 -9.82
N SER A 621 32.31 -11.15 -9.11
CA SER A 621 31.53 -12.26 -9.67
C SER A 621 30.60 -12.85 -8.62
N GLY A 622 29.38 -13.20 -9.00
CA GLY A 622 28.40 -13.84 -8.13
C GLY A 622 27.31 -14.58 -8.91
N THR A 623 26.30 -15.11 -8.23
CA THR A 623 25.15 -15.77 -8.88
C THR A 623 23.82 -15.35 -8.27
N MET A 624 22.81 -15.18 -9.11
CA MET A 624 21.40 -15.10 -8.70
C MET A 624 20.91 -16.47 -8.17
N PRO A 625 19.79 -16.55 -7.44
CA PRO A 625 19.32 -17.80 -6.83
C PRO A 625 18.92 -18.90 -7.83
N ASN A 626 18.51 -18.54 -9.04
CA ASN A 626 18.25 -19.45 -10.16
C ASN A 626 19.53 -20.00 -10.83
N GLY A 627 20.70 -19.45 -10.49
CA GLY A 627 21.99 -19.80 -11.06
C GLY A 627 22.49 -18.87 -12.17
N ASP A 628 21.78 -17.78 -12.50
CA ASP A 628 22.28 -16.80 -13.46
C ASP A 628 23.59 -16.17 -12.94
N GLU A 629 24.62 -16.13 -13.78
CA GLU A 629 25.92 -15.54 -13.45
C GLU A 629 25.83 -14.01 -13.47
N ILE A 630 26.43 -13.37 -12.48
CA ILE A 630 26.50 -11.91 -12.35
C ILE A 630 27.99 -11.54 -12.46
N GLU A 631 28.41 -11.05 -13.63
CA GLU A 631 29.80 -10.67 -13.91
C GLU A 631 29.89 -9.50 -14.93
N PRO A 632 31.07 -8.86 -15.12
CA PRO A 632 31.19 -7.74 -16.06
C PRO A 632 30.87 -8.14 -17.51
N GLY A 633 29.79 -7.58 -18.05
CA GLY A 633 29.31 -7.85 -19.41
C GLY A 633 27.87 -8.37 -19.49
N VAL A 634 27.26 -8.74 -18.36
CA VAL A 634 25.85 -9.16 -18.32
C VAL A 634 24.89 -8.03 -18.69
N SER A 635 23.77 -8.37 -19.32
CA SER A 635 22.62 -7.49 -19.56
C SER A 635 21.55 -7.60 -18.46
N PHE A 636 20.47 -6.81 -18.56
CA PHE A 636 19.30 -6.90 -17.69
C PHE A 636 18.68 -8.32 -17.70
N LEU A 637 18.59 -8.93 -18.89
CA LEU A 637 18.02 -10.25 -19.14
C LEU A 637 18.91 -11.39 -18.64
N ASP A 638 20.23 -11.23 -18.66
CA ASP A 638 21.14 -12.33 -18.30
C ASP A 638 21.10 -12.67 -16.81
N ILE A 639 20.81 -11.69 -15.95
CA ILE A 639 20.57 -11.88 -14.50
C ILE A 639 19.07 -12.05 -14.15
N ARG A 640 18.22 -12.25 -15.16
CA ARG A 640 16.76 -12.43 -15.07
C ARG A 640 16.27 -13.45 -16.10
N SER A 641 16.98 -14.57 -16.24
CA SER A 641 16.76 -15.52 -17.35
C SER A 641 15.36 -16.14 -17.38
N PHE A 642 14.65 -16.15 -16.25
CA PHE A 642 13.25 -16.54 -16.12
C PHE A 642 12.31 -15.77 -17.08
N TYR A 643 12.67 -14.56 -17.50
CA TYR A 643 11.91 -13.82 -18.51
C TYR A 643 11.78 -14.55 -19.85
N LYS A 644 12.69 -15.48 -20.17
CA LYS A 644 12.66 -16.27 -21.41
C LYS A 644 11.52 -17.29 -21.43
N ASP A 645 10.96 -17.62 -20.25
CA ASP A 645 9.81 -18.52 -20.07
C ASP A 645 8.47 -17.75 -19.99
N ASP A 646 8.49 -16.41 -19.98
CA ASP A 646 7.27 -15.59 -19.92
C ASP A 646 6.40 -15.76 -21.18
N PRO A 647 5.05 -15.91 -21.05
CA PRO A 647 4.15 -16.08 -22.20
C PRO A 647 4.21 -14.97 -23.25
N GLN A 648 4.61 -13.75 -22.87
CA GLN A 648 4.73 -12.59 -23.75
C GLN A 648 6.17 -12.39 -24.25
N TRP A 649 7.17 -13.18 -23.81
CA TRP A 649 8.58 -13.01 -24.18
C TRP A 649 8.80 -12.94 -25.69
N ALA A 650 8.04 -13.71 -26.47
CA ALA A 650 8.13 -13.73 -27.93
C ALA A 650 7.92 -12.34 -28.59
N LYS A 651 7.16 -11.43 -27.95
CA LYS A 651 7.01 -10.03 -28.41
C LYS A 651 8.32 -9.25 -28.25
N VAL A 652 8.91 -9.31 -27.06
CA VAL A 652 10.19 -8.63 -26.75
C VAL A 652 11.31 -9.20 -27.60
N GLN A 653 11.42 -10.53 -27.65
CA GLN A 653 12.40 -11.22 -28.48
C GLN A 653 12.30 -10.84 -29.97
N ALA A 654 11.09 -10.60 -30.49
CA ALA A 654 10.91 -10.12 -31.87
C ALA A 654 11.42 -8.69 -32.06
N ALA A 655 11.18 -7.79 -31.09
CA ALA A 655 11.69 -6.42 -31.12
C ALA A 655 13.22 -6.37 -31.06
N LEU A 656 13.85 -7.12 -30.14
CA LEU A 656 15.32 -7.24 -30.03
C LEU A 656 15.96 -7.76 -31.33
N ASN A 657 15.27 -8.65 -32.06
CA ASN A 657 15.68 -9.12 -33.39
C ASN A 657 15.48 -8.10 -34.52
N GLY A 658 15.23 -6.82 -34.21
CA GLY A 658 15.00 -5.74 -35.19
C GLY A 658 13.56 -5.67 -35.72
N GLY A 659 12.60 -6.26 -35.00
CA GLY A 659 11.17 -6.14 -35.26
C GLY A 659 10.58 -4.79 -34.80
N PRO A 660 9.24 -4.64 -34.84
CA PRO A 660 8.56 -3.48 -34.26
C PRO A 660 8.66 -3.47 -32.74
N ASP A 661 8.56 -2.29 -32.13
CA ASP A 661 8.46 -2.11 -30.68
C ASP A 661 7.25 -2.91 -30.13
N PRO A 662 7.40 -3.62 -29.00
CA PRO A 662 6.38 -4.53 -28.52
C PRO A 662 5.20 -3.78 -27.91
N GLN A 663 4.00 -4.32 -28.10
CA GLN A 663 2.74 -3.72 -27.62
C GLN A 663 2.06 -4.60 -26.57
N PHE A 664 1.53 -3.94 -25.55
CA PHE A 664 0.91 -4.55 -24.39
C PHE A 664 -0.35 -3.79 -24.00
N GLU A 665 -1.28 -4.49 -23.36
CA GLU A 665 -2.45 -3.96 -22.68
C GLU A 665 -2.25 -4.39 -21.23
N TYR A 666 -2.07 -3.42 -20.33
CA TYR A 666 -1.65 -3.67 -18.96
C TYR A 666 -2.75 -3.37 -17.93
N HIS A 667 -2.82 -4.22 -16.91
CA HIS A 667 -3.74 -4.15 -15.79
C HIS A 667 -2.98 -3.87 -14.49
N ARG A 668 -2.31 -2.72 -14.44
CA ARG A 668 -1.62 -2.25 -13.23
C ARG A 668 -2.62 -2.03 -12.11
N PHE A 669 -2.41 -2.67 -10.96
CA PHE A 669 -3.34 -2.66 -9.83
C PHE A 669 -3.68 -1.24 -9.35
N TRP A 670 -2.67 -0.37 -9.29
CA TRP A 670 -2.85 1.04 -8.91
C TRP A 670 -3.69 1.81 -9.92
N ALA A 671 -3.52 1.54 -11.23
CA ALA A 671 -4.24 2.23 -12.30
C ALA A 671 -5.72 1.84 -12.33
N GLN A 672 -6.02 0.55 -12.15
CA GLN A 672 -7.40 0.06 -12.00
C GLN A 672 -8.09 0.69 -10.79
N THR A 673 -7.35 0.85 -9.69
CA THR A 673 -7.82 1.52 -8.48
C THR A 673 -8.02 3.03 -8.67
N ALA A 674 -7.16 3.70 -9.44
CA ALA A 674 -7.32 5.12 -9.76
C ALA A 674 -8.60 5.38 -10.58
N ILE A 675 -8.91 4.52 -11.56
CA ILE A 675 -10.19 4.54 -12.29
C ILE A 675 -11.36 4.29 -11.35
N ALA A 676 -11.32 3.25 -10.52
CA ALA A 676 -12.36 2.97 -9.53
C ALA A 676 -12.61 4.17 -8.59
N GLY A 677 -11.53 4.81 -8.12
CA GLY A 677 -11.58 6.02 -7.31
C GLY A 677 -12.21 7.21 -8.03
N ALA A 678 -11.91 7.42 -9.31
CA ALA A 678 -12.49 8.50 -10.10
C ALA A 678 -14.00 8.33 -10.31
N LEU A 679 -14.47 7.10 -10.55
CA LEU A 679 -15.89 6.76 -10.68
C LEU A 679 -16.63 6.99 -9.34
N SER A 680 -16.07 6.46 -8.24
CA SER A 680 -16.63 6.66 -6.89
C SER A 680 -16.65 8.13 -6.48
N ASP A 681 -15.58 8.88 -6.76
CA ASP A 681 -15.49 10.32 -6.46
C ASP A 681 -16.47 11.14 -7.32
N TYR A 682 -16.69 10.81 -8.59
CA TYR A 682 -17.71 11.48 -9.42
C TYR A 682 -19.12 11.26 -8.85
N SER A 683 -19.50 10.00 -8.59
CA SER A 683 -20.79 9.65 -7.98
C SER A 683 -21.01 10.44 -6.69
N ARG A 684 -20.06 10.37 -5.76
CA ARG A 684 -20.16 10.97 -4.41
C ARG A 684 -20.17 12.50 -4.41
N LEU A 685 -19.54 13.15 -5.40
CA LEU A 685 -19.39 14.61 -5.44
C LEU A 685 -20.44 15.31 -6.32
N PHE A 686 -20.98 14.64 -7.35
CA PHE A 686 -21.78 15.29 -8.39
C PHE A 686 -23.07 14.57 -8.79
N GLU A 687 -23.25 13.29 -8.46
CA GLU A 687 -24.56 12.65 -8.60
C GLU A 687 -25.39 12.89 -7.33
N ASP A 688 -26.58 13.45 -7.48
CA ASP A 688 -27.50 13.59 -6.35
C ASP A 688 -27.78 12.20 -5.76
N ALA A 689 -27.50 12.03 -4.46
CA ALA A 689 -28.13 10.98 -3.67
C ALA A 689 -29.64 11.27 -3.67
N GLY A 690 -30.34 10.70 -4.65
CA GLY A 690 -31.72 11.03 -4.98
C GLY A 690 -32.65 10.86 -3.76
N PRO A 691 -33.80 11.54 -3.74
CA PRO A 691 -34.77 11.37 -2.66
C PRO A 691 -35.12 9.88 -2.56
N GLY A 692 -34.67 9.26 -1.46
CA GLY A 692 -34.68 7.81 -1.29
C GLY A 692 -36.03 7.18 -1.59
N PRO A 693 -36.06 5.92 -2.07
CA PRO A 693 -37.25 5.33 -2.67
C PRO A 693 -38.48 5.51 -1.79
N THR A 694 -39.49 6.19 -2.35
CA THR A 694 -40.78 6.37 -1.71
C THR A 694 -41.32 5.01 -1.33
N ALA A 695 -41.70 4.83 -0.06
CA ALA A 695 -42.06 3.52 0.49
C ALA A 695 -43.05 2.75 -0.42
N THR A 696 -42.55 1.70 -1.06
CA THR A 696 -43.37 0.81 -1.90
C THR A 696 -44.45 0.17 -1.03
N PRO A 697 -45.74 0.23 -1.42
CA PRO A 697 -46.82 -0.26 -0.58
C PRO A 697 -46.75 -1.78 -0.40
N THR A 698 -47.06 -2.22 0.82
CA THR A 698 -47.11 -3.62 1.25
C THR A 698 -47.79 -4.53 0.21
N ALA A 699 -47.05 -5.51 -0.30
CA ALA A 699 -47.60 -6.52 -1.19
C ALA A 699 -48.66 -7.37 -0.47
N THR A 700 -49.88 -7.39 -1.01
CA THR A 700 -50.97 -8.27 -0.54
C THR A 700 -50.65 -9.72 -0.93
N PRO A 701 -50.84 -10.71 -0.04
CA PRO A 701 -50.47 -12.10 -0.33
C PRO A 701 -51.30 -12.68 -1.48
N THR A 702 -50.63 -13.18 -2.52
CA THR A 702 -51.27 -13.89 -3.65
C THR A 702 -51.25 -15.40 -3.41
N VAL A 703 -52.38 -16.05 -3.70
CA VAL A 703 -52.65 -17.43 -3.31
C VAL A 703 -52.08 -18.43 -4.33
N THR A 704 -51.30 -19.41 -3.85
CA THR A 704 -50.85 -20.55 -4.68
C THR A 704 -51.88 -21.68 -4.64
N PRO A 705 -52.26 -22.30 -5.78
CA PRO A 705 -53.29 -23.34 -5.81
C PRO A 705 -52.79 -24.69 -5.27
N THR A 706 -53.61 -25.32 -4.42
CA THR A 706 -53.40 -26.62 -3.79
C THR A 706 -53.50 -27.79 -4.78
N VAL A 707 -52.64 -28.82 -4.63
CA VAL A 707 -52.82 -30.13 -5.26
C VAL A 707 -52.86 -31.23 -4.18
N THR A 708 -53.80 -32.17 -4.32
CA THR A 708 -54.26 -33.10 -3.27
C THR A 708 -53.44 -34.40 -3.20
N PRO A 709 -53.12 -34.95 -2.01
CA PRO A 709 -52.44 -36.24 -1.88
C PRO A 709 -53.39 -37.45 -2.07
N THR A 710 -52.84 -38.60 -2.49
CA THR A 710 -53.54 -39.89 -2.67
C THR A 710 -52.67 -41.03 -2.06
N PRO A 711 -53.24 -42.10 -1.45
CA PRO A 711 -52.66 -42.65 -0.22
C PRO A 711 -51.76 -43.90 -0.35
N SER A 712 -51.07 -44.18 0.76
CA SER A 712 -50.18 -45.34 1.00
C SER A 712 -50.95 -46.65 1.22
N VAL A 713 -50.34 -47.80 0.86
CA VAL A 713 -50.84 -49.15 1.13
C VAL A 713 -49.69 -50.09 1.52
N THR A 714 -49.90 -50.91 2.56
CA THR A 714 -48.91 -51.82 3.17
C THR A 714 -49.23 -53.31 2.91
N PRO A 715 -48.23 -54.16 2.62
CA PRO A 715 -48.23 -55.59 2.98
C PRO A 715 -47.00 -55.93 3.86
N SER A 716 -47.13 -56.54 5.04
CA SER A 716 -47.55 -57.92 5.40
C SER A 716 -46.47 -59.00 5.13
N VAL A 717 -46.34 -59.99 6.04
CA VAL A 717 -45.08 -60.74 6.32
C VAL A 717 -45.27 -62.27 6.38
N THR A 718 -44.16 -63.06 6.27
CA THR A 718 -43.95 -64.48 6.73
C THR A 718 -44.26 -65.60 5.70
N PRO A 719 -43.61 -66.82 5.67
CA PRO A 719 -42.36 -67.35 6.30
C PRO A 719 -41.30 -68.00 5.34
N THR A 720 -40.16 -68.43 5.92
CA THR A 720 -38.97 -69.12 5.32
C THR A 720 -39.06 -70.67 5.30
N PRO A 721 -38.25 -71.37 4.45
CA PRO A 721 -37.25 -72.36 4.94
C PRO A 721 -35.87 -72.24 4.22
N SER A 722 -34.69 -72.28 4.88
CA SER A 722 -33.95 -73.46 5.45
C SER A 722 -33.25 -74.32 4.37
N VAL A 723 -31.95 -74.68 4.35
CA VAL A 723 -30.71 -74.48 5.20
C VAL A 723 -29.44 -74.86 4.38
N THR A 724 -28.24 -74.43 4.80
CA THR A 724 -26.93 -75.19 4.93
C THR A 724 -25.70 -74.25 4.79
N PRO A 725 -24.55 -74.43 5.52
CA PRO A 725 -23.69 -73.29 5.91
C PRO A 725 -22.18 -73.32 5.52
N THR A 726 -21.50 -72.18 5.78
CA THR A 726 -20.04 -71.98 6.06
C THR A 726 -19.08 -71.90 4.84
N PRO A 727 -18.01 -71.06 4.81
CA PRO A 727 -17.41 -70.18 5.85
C PRO A 727 -17.43 -68.66 5.56
N SER A 728 -16.92 -67.92 6.55
CA SER A 728 -16.73 -66.45 6.60
C SER A 728 -15.80 -65.87 5.52
N VAL A 729 -16.14 -64.67 5.02
CA VAL A 729 -15.21 -63.71 4.44
C VAL A 729 -15.45 -62.30 5.02
N THR A 730 -14.35 -61.56 5.16
CA THR A 730 -14.19 -60.21 5.73
C THR A 730 -15.23 -59.19 5.24
N PRO A 731 -15.64 -58.20 6.07
CA PRO A 731 -16.46 -57.08 5.60
C PRO A 731 -15.78 -56.33 4.46
N THR A 732 -16.46 -56.19 3.34
CA THR A 732 -16.03 -55.35 2.22
C THR A 732 -16.00 -53.88 2.66
N GLN A 733 -14.85 -53.22 2.48
CA GLN A 733 -14.69 -51.81 2.82
C GLN A 733 -15.64 -50.95 1.97
N ASN A 734 -16.27 -49.95 2.61
CA ASN A 734 -16.69 -48.75 1.88
C ASN A 734 -15.46 -48.13 1.21
N PRO A 735 -15.60 -47.45 0.06
CA PRO A 735 -14.47 -46.75 -0.56
C PRO A 735 -13.98 -45.63 0.37
N THR A 736 -12.85 -45.86 1.03
CA THR A 736 -11.96 -44.81 1.53
C THR A 736 -11.55 -43.94 0.34
N GLY A 737 -11.80 -42.63 0.41
CA GLY A 737 -11.37 -41.70 -0.63
C GLY A 737 -12.42 -40.76 -1.22
N ALA A 738 -13.57 -40.52 -0.56
CA ALA A 738 -14.48 -39.44 -0.96
C ALA A 738 -13.88 -38.04 -0.71
N CYS A 739 -12.89 -37.95 0.18
CA CYS A 739 -12.20 -36.72 0.56
C CYS A 739 -10.80 -37.04 1.11
N THR A 740 -9.89 -36.08 1.02
CA THR A 740 -8.63 -36.05 1.80
C THR A 740 -8.73 -34.94 2.82
N VAL A 741 -8.21 -35.17 4.03
CA VAL A 741 -8.07 -34.13 5.06
C VAL A 741 -6.64 -34.10 5.55
N ARG A 742 -5.94 -32.99 5.30
CA ARG A 742 -4.59 -32.75 5.82
C ARG A 742 -4.71 -31.86 7.06
N TYR A 743 -4.21 -32.34 8.19
CA TYR A 743 -4.27 -31.64 9.47
C TYR A 743 -2.86 -31.34 9.97
N THR A 744 -2.54 -30.06 10.16
CA THR A 744 -1.24 -29.61 10.69
C THR A 744 -1.47 -28.72 11.90
N ALA A 745 -0.77 -28.95 13.00
CA ALA A 745 -0.86 -28.13 14.20
C ALA A 745 0.50 -27.60 14.67
N ASN A 746 0.61 -26.29 14.84
CA ASN A 746 1.73 -25.64 15.52
C ASN A 746 1.35 -25.42 16.99
N SER A 747 2.11 -25.97 17.93
CA SER A 747 1.75 -26.02 19.36
C SER A 747 2.74 -25.29 20.25
N TRP A 748 2.24 -24.58 21.26
CA TRP A 748 3.04 -23.84 22.24
C TRP A 748 2.42 -23.97 23.65
N ASN A 749 3.22 -24.30 24.67
CA ASN A 749 2.75 -24.45 26.05
C ASN A 749 1.51 -25.38 26.17
N ASN A 750 0.32 -24.80 26.37
CA ASN A 750 -0.98 -25.48 26.47
C ASN A 750 -1.95 -25.04 25.34
N GLY A 751 -1.44 -24.41 24.28
CA GLY A 751 -2.17 -23.82 23.17
C GLY A 751 -1.64 -24.30 21.82
N PHE A 752 -2.43 -24.20 20.76
CA PHE A 752 -2.02 -24.52 19.41
C PHE A 752 -2.87 -23.81 18.36
N THR A 753 -2.31 -23.61 17.17
CA THR A 753 -3.03 -23.28 15.94
C THR A 753 -3.07 -24.54 15.08
N ALA A 754 -4.24 -24.91 14.58
CA ALA A 754 -4.41 -25.98 13.62
C ALA A 754 -4.96 -25.46 12.30
N SER A 755 -4.33 -25.89 11.20
CA SER A 755 -4.81 -25.72 9.84
C SER A 755 -5.30 -27.07 9.32
N VAL A 756 -6.44 -27.04 8.63
CA VAL A 756 -7.14 -28.23 8.14
C VAL A 756 -7.53 -27.97 6.68
N ARG A 757 -6.83 -28.62 5.75
CA ARG A 757 -7.19 -28.62 4.32
C ARG A 757 -8.13 -29.78 4.05
N VAL A 758 -9.31 -29.50 3.50
CA VAL A 758 -10.32 -30.49 3.10
C VAL A 758 -10.42 -30.51 1.58
N THR A 759 -10.07 -31.63 0.95
CA THR A 759 -10.17 -31.83 -0.51
C THR A 759 -11.35 -32.74 -0.84
N ASN A 760 -12.19 -32.34 -1.79
CA ASN A 760 -13.26 -33.21 -2.33
C ASN A 760 -12.69 -34.13 -3.41
N ASN A 761 -12.56 -35.43 -3.12
CA ASN A 761 -12.10 -36.43 -4.09
C ASN A 761 -13.28 -37.18 -4.75
N GLY A 762 -14.53 -36.83 -4.40
CA GLY A 762 -15.73 -37.39 -4.99
C GLY A 762 -15.95 -36.90 -6.42
N THR A 763 -16.77 -37.63 -7.18
CA THR A 763 -17.07 -37.31 -8.59
C THR A 763 -18.12 -36.21 -8.79
N SER A 764 -18.59 -35.58 -7.71
CA SER A 764 -19.66 -34.58 -7.73
C SER A 764 -19.29 -33.38 -6.86
N ALA A 765 -19.71 -32.19 -7.27
CA ALA A 765 -19.55 -30.99 -6.46
C ALA A 765 -20.43 -31.06 -5.19
N LEU A 766 -19.91 -30.59 -4.07
CA LEU A 766 -20.66 -30.33 -2.85
C LEU A 766 -21.18 -28.90 -2.90
N SER A 767 -22.44 -28.67 -2.52
CA SER A 767 -23.01 -27.33 -2.33
C SER A 767 -22.87 -26.82 -0.88
N SER A 768 -22.54 -27.73 0.04
CA SER A 768 -22.26 -27.48 1.45
C SER A 768 -21.43 -28.63 2.02
N TRP A 769 -20.67 -28.38 3.07
CA TRP A 769 -19.85 -29.40 3.71
C TRP A 769 -19.86 -29.32 5.23
N ASN A 770 -19.80 -30.50 5.85
CA ASN A 770 -19.75 -30.74 7.28
C ASN A 770 -18.59 -31.69 7.59
N LEU A 771 -17.47 -31.15 8.06
CA LEU A 771 -16.33 -31.92 8.52
C LEU A 771 -16.52 -32.31 9.99
N ARG A 772 -16.23 -33.57 10.33
CA ARG A 772 -16.21 -34.07 11.71
C ARG A 772 -14.97 -34.89 12.00
N PHE A 773 -14.41 -34.72 13.19
CA PHE A 773 -13.31 -35.52 13.71
C PHE A 773 -13.34 -35.58 15.24
N THR A 774 -12.48 -36.39 15.85
CA THR A 774 -12.36 -36.50 17.30
C THR A 774 -10.94 -36.25 17.80
N PHE A 775 -10.81 -35.46 18.86
CA PHE A 775 -9.55 -35.26 19.57
C PHE A 775 -9.22 -36.41 20.53
N ALA A 776 -7.95 -36.81 20.58
CA ALA A 776 -7.49 -37.96 21.35
C ALA A 776 -6.97 -37.61 22.76
N ASN A 777 -6.62 -36.35 23.03
CA ASN A 777 -5.84 -35.95 24.21
C ASN A 777 -6.46 -34.75 24.97
N GLY A 778 -7.79 -34.64 24.94
CA GLY A 778 -8.51 -33.61 25.70
C GLY A 778 -8.42 -32.20 25.10
N GLN A 779 -7.95 -32.06 23.86
CA GLN A 779 -7.88 -30.76 23.19
C GLN A 779 -9.26 -30.09 23.07
N GLN A 780 -9.30 -28.76 23.13
CA GLN A 780 -10.51 -27.94 23.00
C GLN A 780 -10.29 -26.86 21.93
N VAL A 781 -11.25 -26.70 21.01
CA VAL A 781 -11.33 -25.55 20.09
C VAL A 781 -11.69 -24.30 20.91
N GLN A 782 -10.98 -23.19 20.71
CA GLN A 782 -11.21 -21.92 21.39
C GLN A 782 -11.84 -20.87 20.44
N GLN A 783 -11.24 -20.69 19.26
CA GLN A 783 -11.69 -19.77 18.22
C GLN A 783 -11.26 -20.31 16.86
N GLY A 784 -12.15 -20.31 15.86
CA GLY A 784 -11.82 -20.75 14.51
C GLY A 784 -12.34 -19.83 13.43
N TRP A 785 -11.81 -20.01 12.22
CA TRP A 785 -12.08 -19.21 11.02
C TRP A 785 -12.39 -20.13 9.82
N SER A 786 -12.90 -19.53 8.75
CA SER A 786 -13.33 -20.16 7.50
C SER A 786 -14.35 -21.31 7.65
N ALA A 787 -14.91 -21.50 8.85
CA ALA A 787 -15.95 -22.46 9.16
C ALA A 787 -16.68 -22.04 10.45
N THR A 788 -17.91 -22.50 10.64
CA THR A 788 -18.56 -22.46 11.95
C THR A 788 -18.15 -23.70 12.74
N TRP A 789 -17.41 -23.48 13.82
CA TRP A 789 -16.83 -24.53 14.66
C TRP A 789 -17.69 -24.83 15.89
N SER A 790 -17.82 -26.10 16.23
CA SER A 790 -18.46 -26.56 17.47
C SER A 790 -17.79 -27.83 18.00
N GLN A 791 -17.79 -28.01 19.32
CA GLN A 791 -17.22 -29.18 19.99
C GLN A 791 -18.14 -29.69 21.10
N SER A 792 -18.27 -31.01 21.21
CA SER A 792 -18.97 -31.67 22.31
C SER A 792 -18.13 -32.85 22.81
N GLY A 793 -17.62 -32.74 24.04
CA GLY A 793 -16.62 -33.68 24.56
C GLY A 793 -15.35 -33.66 23.70
N THR A 794 -15.01 -34.80 23.08
CA THR A 794 -13.89 -34.92 22.14
C THR A 794 -14.28 -34.74 20.67
N ALA A 795 -15.58 -34.68 20.34
CA ALA A 795 -16.05 -34.61 18.96
C ALA A 795 -16.14 -33.15 18.48
N VAL A 796 -15.42 -32.84 17.41
CA VAL A 796 -15.40 -31.54 16.74
C VAL A 796 -16.22 -31.61 15.46
N THR A 797 -16.95 -30.54 15.16
CA THR A 797 -17.72 -30.36 13.92
C THR A 797 -17.45 -28.97 13.36
N ALA A 798 -17.06 -28.92 12.09
CA ALA A 798 -16.93 -27.69 11.31
C ALA A 798 -17.92 -27.73 10.14
N THR A 799 -18.74 -26.69 9.99
CA THR A 799 -19.59 -26.48 8.80
C THR A 799 -19.07 -25.31 7.99
N ASN A 800 -19.24 -25.36 6.67
CA ASN A 800 -18.90 -24.26 5.79
C ASN A 800 -19.48 -22.91 6.24
N ALA A 801 -18.73 -21.84 5.98
CA ALA A 801 -19.26 -20.48 5.98
C ALA A 801 -20.16 -20.27 4.76
N ALA A 802 -20.89 -19.14 4.70
CA ALA A 802 -21.80 -18.86 3.59
C ALA A 802 -21.08 -18.83 2.22
N TRP A 803 -19.83 -18.39 2.18
CA TRP A 803 -19.03 -18.17 0.97
C TRP A 803 -18.24 -19.41 0.49
N ASN A 804 -17.96 -20.41 1.33
CA ASN A 804 -17.16 -21.60 0.96
C ASN A 804 -17.91 -22.92 1.00
N GLY A 805 -19.25 -22.92 0.91
CA GLY A 805 -20.04 -24.14 0.84
C GLY A 805 -19.81 -24.97 -0.43
N SER A 806 -19.52 -24.31 -1.55
CA SER A 806 -19.28 -24.96 -2.84
C SER A 806 -17.88 -25.58 -2.89
N LEU A 807 -17.79 -26.88 -3.18
CA LEU A 807 -16.51 -27.59 -3.31
C LEU A 807 -16.59 -28.62 -4.45
N ALA A 808 -16.06 -28.25 -5.62
CA ALA A 808 -16.01 -29.08 -6.82
C ALA A 808 -15.10 -30.32 -6.64
N PRO A 809 -15.23 -31.36 -7.48
CA PRO A 809 -14.27 -32.46 -7.55
C PRO A 809 -12.83 -31.94 -7.74
N GLY A 810 -11.90 -32.43 -6.93
CA GLY A 810 -10.49 -31.97 -6.89
C GLY A 810 -10.25 -30.68 -6.13
N ALA A 811 -11.28 -29.86 -5.85
CA ALA A 811 -11.12 -28.61 -5.13
C ALA A 811 -10.84 -28.83 -3.64
N SER A 812 -10.14 -27.88 -3.03
CA SER A 812 -9.82 -27.87 -1.60
C SER A 812 -10.32 -26.60 -0.92
N VAL A 813 -10.63 -26.70 0.37
CA VAL A 813 -10.89 -25.56 1.26
C VAL A 813 -9.97 -25.63 2.47
N ASP A 814 -9.37 -24.51 2.83
CA ASP A 814 -8.53 -24.38 4.02
C ASP A 814 -9.31 -23.70 5.15
N ILE A 815 -9.37 -24.38 6.28
CA ILE A 815 -10.03 -23.90 7.50
C ILE A 815 -9.11 -24.07 8.69
N GLY A 816 -9.27 -23.27 9.74
CA GLY A 816 -8.37 -23.34 10.88
C GLY A 816 -8.97 -22.86 12.19
N PHE A 817 -8.27 -23.17 13.27
CA PHE A 817 -8.65 -22.75 14.61
C PHE A 817 -7.46 -22.69 15.58
N ASN A 818 -7.58 -21.83 16.56
CA ASN A 818 -6.81 -21.86 17.78
C ASN A 818 -7.50 -22.77 18.81
N GLY A 819 -6.71 -23.62 19.46
CA GLY A 819 -7.16 -24.56 20.47
C GLY A 819 -6.23 -24.62 21.69
N SER A 820 -6.64 -25.37 22.69
CA SER A 820 -5.86 -25.64 23.91
C SER A 820 -5.76 -27.13 24.21
N HIS A 821 -4.65 -27.57 24.81
CA HIS A 821 -4.42 -28.95 25.24
C HIS A 821 -3.88 -29.01 26.67
N SER A 822 -4.09 -30.13 27.38
CA SER A 822 -3.66 -30.33 28.77
C SER A 822 -2.53 -31.37 28.93
N GLY A 823 -1.94 -31.80 27.81
CA GLY A 823 -0.89 -32.81 27.74
C GLY A 823 -0.36 -32.94 26.31
N THR A 824 -0.24 -34.15 25.78
CA THR A 824 0.10 -34.38 24.35
C THR A 824 -0.94 -33.74 23.41
N ASN A 825 -0.51 -33.23 22.25
CA ASN A 825 -1.40 -32.73 21.20
C ASN A 825 -1.30 -33.60 19.93
N ASN A 826 -1.81 -34.83 19.96
CA ASN A 826 -1.81 -35.66 18.75
C ASN A 826 -2.89 -35.20 17.76
N ALA A 827 -2.54 -35.19 16.46
CA ALA A 827 -3.49 -34.93 15.39
C ALA A 827 -4.64 -35.96 15.39
N PRO A 828 -5.87 -35.57 14.98
CA PRO A 828 -6.97 -36.51 14.76
C PRO A 828 -6.60 -37.51 13.65
N THR A 829 -6.95 -38.79 13.85
CA THR A 829 -6.64 -39.88 12.90
C THR A 829 -7.84 -40.35 12.08
N SER A 830 -9.02 -39.78 12.31
CA SER A 830 -10.25 -40.09 11.59
C SER A 830 -11.07 -38.83 11.32
N PHE A 831 -11.50 -38.69 10.07
CA PHE A 831 -12.27 -37.55 9.57
C PHE A 831 -13.46 -38.07 8.75
N THR A 832 -14.60 -37.38 8.83
CA THR A 832 -15.71 -37.57 7.91
C THR A 832 -16.17 -36.23 7.31
N LEU A 833 -16.54 -36.23 6.04
CA LEU A 833 -17.12 -35.10 5.32
C LEU A 833 -18.52 -35.49 4.87
N ASN A 834 -19.55 -34.76 5.31
CA ASN A 834 -20.96 -35.08 5.06
C ASN A 834 -21.34 -36.53 5.43
N GLY A 835 -20.64 -37.11 6.41
CA GLY A 835 -20.82 -38.50 6.87
C GLY A 835 -20.03 -39.57 6.11
N ALA A 836 -19.38 -39.23 4.99
CA ALA A 836 -18.45 -40.14 4.29
C ALA A 836 -17.04 -40.07 4.91
N ALA A 837 -16.31 -41.19 4.94
CA ALA A 837 -14.96 -41.24 5.52
C ALA A 837 -13.91 -40.61 4.58
N CYS A 838 -13.07 -39.73 5.15
CA CYS A 838 -11.92 -39.15 4.44
C CYS A 838 -10.62 -39.91 4.75
N THR A 839 -9.68 -39.82 3.82
CA THR A 839 -8.28 -40.20 4.05
C THR A 839 -7.58 -39.09 4.83
N ALA A 840 -6.90 -39.41 5.93
CA ALA A 840 -5.97 -38.47 6.56
C ALA A 840 -4.68 -38.39 5.72
N GLY A 841 -4.25 -37.18 5.35
CA GLY A 841 -3.10 -36.92 4.48
C GLY A 841 -2.12 -35.90 5.05
#